data_AF-A0A814BZ53-F1
#
_entry.id   AF-A0A814BZ53-F1
#
_cell.length_a   1.000
_cell.length_b   1.000
_cell.length_c   1.000
_cell.angle_alpha   90.00
_cell.angle_beta   90.00
_cell.angle_gamma   90.00
#
_symmetry.space_group_name_H-M   'P 1'
#
loop_
_entity.id
_entity.type
_entity.pdbx_description
1 polymer ?
#
loop_
_entity_poly.entity_id
_entity_poly.type
_entity_poly.pdbx_seq_one_letter_code
_entity_poly.pdbx_strand_id
1 'polypeptide(L)'
;MTQAAPGYDSPLQIASDILQMIVQRKMFQESKDELALILYGADESNNDLADEDNYRNINVVFPLSPANWHLFEEIQKIKPGSNPADLVDAIVVAADHLRRETEGKHGFAAKRVMLFTNAATTFSDHSLKTILDSLRRQDIIVDAIGPTWGQQDEEDENEENQHPNSPMETNGQENGDENSDAARPTTNGHRHQTSKKPLTHQQQTGIRVIGEIVNTTEGTLFTFHEALTILSVHQAKIVKPTATKYIMQLADLKLHICTYIQVKDNKPGIFRLKKVYARDPTTEIKVDRGRYTKDEQDQEIEKEELTDGFRYGTTFVPINKETLDEMKYQSEKCFAIIAFSEANMMRRSLYLGDTVYEVIAEPGFEEEAQAFAGLVQAMYETNTVAIVRKCFSERSAPELGFLRPHIAHDHICMYYVKLPFAEDLREFEFDNLDVTKRNQPNDEQLKCIDNLITTMDLTHADRSGEEAFRPDIVFNPYIQRMFQSIARRAVTPDEPLSLSNTIMEMNDRLLRSIAGKSKNILNIIHEKFALHDTDRRQKITTGDALFGNVDSAAKRARLDENENIEEPTTDSTTTTADSASFEAQAAAKKKAALRNVGTLTPVEDFKLLIEQGSPSFAEVCKQMCNIILELVHNSHGDALFEKAFQCLQCLREICINKLEPKFFNDLESLLKKQASMIDGRKDFWQKIIDEKLSLITNEECVESNVIPIEAIKFLEEEIPAETINNAATTNEQDGEDEDLFDLI
;
A
#
# COMPACT_ATOMS: atom_id res chain seq x y z
N MET A 1 0.87 35.29 -12.95
CA MET A 1 0.64 33.99 -12.28
C MET A 1 -0.58 33.20 -12.78
N THR A 2 -1.51 33.79 -13.55
CA THR A 2 -2.76 33.13 -13.98
C THR A 2 -2.73 32.43 -15.33
N GLN A 3 -1.71 32.69 -16.16
CA GLN A 3 -1.64 32.15 -17.51
C GLN A 3 -1.23 30.67 -17.47
N ALA A 4 -2.04 29.81 -18.10
CA ALA A 4 -1.76 28.40 -18.32
C ALA A 4 -2.31 27.96 -19.68
N ALA A 5 -1.74 26.93 -20.30
CA ALA A 5 -2.35 26.32 -21.48
C ALA A 5 -3.65 25.55 -21.12
N PRO A 6 -4.55 25.31 -22.09
CA PRO A 6 -5.78 24.55 -21.85
C PRO A 6 -5.48 23.16 -21.27
N GLY A 7 -6.15 22.81 -20.16
CA GLY A 7 -5.95 21.55 -19.43
C GLY A 7 -4.79 21.57 -18.43
N TYR A 8 -4.14 22.72 -18.22
CA TYR A 8 -3.03 22.87 -17.30
C TYR A 8 -3.32 23.79 -16.12
N ASP A 9 -2.84 23.43 -14.93
CA ASP A 9 -2.96 24.30 -13.74
C ASP A 9 -2.10 25.55 -13.88
N SER A 10 -2.65 26.69 -13.45
CA SER A 10 -1.90 27.94 -13.42
C SER A 10 -0.84 27.93 -12.32
N PRO A 11 0.28 28.68 -12.49
CA PRO A 11 1.26 28.85 -11.43
C PRO A 11 0.67 29.31 -10.09
N LEU A 12 -0.41 30.11 -10.12
CA LEU A 12 -1.13 30.51 -8.91
C LEU A 12 -1.83 29.34 -8.23
N GLN A 13 -2.48 28.47 -9.01
CA GLN A 13 -3.16 27.28 -8.49
C GLN A 13 -2.15 26.33 -7.85
N ILE A 14 -1.04 26.06 -8.55
CA ILE A 14 0.03 25.19 -8.06
C ILE A 14 0.64 25.77 -6.76
N ALA A 15 0.89 27.08 -6.72
CA ALA A 15 1.37 27.74 -5.51
C ALA A 15 0.37 27.64 -4.35
N SER A 16 -0.94 27.80 -4.61
CA SER A 16 -1.99 27.64 -3.60
C SER A 16 -2.02 26.21 -3.05
N ASP A 17 -1.93 25.21 -3.93
CA ASP A 17 -1.92 23.79 -3.51
C ASP A 17 -0.69 23.48 -2.65
N ILE A 18 0.49 23.97 -3.02
CA ILE A 18 1.72 23.82 -2.22
C ILE A 18 1.56 24.51 -0.85
N LEU A 19 1.05 25.75 -0.82
CA LEU A 19 0.80 26.50 0.42
C LEU A 19 -0.17 25.75 1.34
N GLN A 20 -1.26 25.20 0.79
CA GLN A 20 -2.20 24.37 1.53
C GLN A 20 -1.49 23.14 2.12
N MET A 21 -0.61 22.48 1.36
CA MET A 21 0.15 21.33 1.85
C MET A 21 1.10 21.70 2.99
N ILE A 22 1.79 22.84 2.88
CA ILE A 22 2.66 23.39 3.95
C ILE A 22 1.83 23.62 5.21
N VAL A 23 0.73 24.36 5.11
CA VAL A 23 -0.11 24.74 6.27
C VAL A 23 -0.74 23.51 6.94
N GLN A 24 -1.33 22.60 6.14
CA GLN A 24 -1.88 21.34 6.66
C GLN A 24 -0.84 20.56 7.46
N ARG A 25 0.37 20.43 6.92
CA ARG A 25 1.45 19.71 7.60
C ARG A 25 1.87 20.39 8.90
N LYS A 26 2.02 21.72 8.91
CA LYS A 26 2.37 22.48 10.12
C LYS A 26 1.28 22.36 11.19
N MET A 27 0.00 22.39 10.80
CA MET A 27 -1.15 22.22 11.71
C MET A 27 -1.20 20.81 12.32
N PHE A 28 -1.21 19.77 11.50
CA PHE A 28 -1.44 18.39 11.97
C PHE A 28 -0.20 17.73 12.59
N GLN A 29 0.98 18.33 12.42
CA GLN A 29 2.19 17.94 13.14
C GLN A 29 2.44 18.78 14.40
N GLU A 30 1.50 19.68 14.76
CA GLU A 30 1.61 20.55 15.94
C GLU A 30 2.92 21.35 15.95
N SER A 31 3.31 21.89 14.78
CA SER A 31 4.53 22.68 14.68
C SER A 31 4.43 23.96 15.52
N LYS A 32 5.56 24.36 16.11
CA LYS A 32 5.70 25.64 16.84
C LYS A 32 6.06 26.81 15.93
N ASP A 33 6.15 26.57 14.62
CA ASP A 33 6.46 27.62 13.66
C ASP A 33 5.30 28.60 13.57
N GLU A 34 5.63 29.89 13.54
CA GLU A 34 4.69 30.96 13.22
C GLU A 34 4.77 31.28 11.72
N LEU A 35 3.61 31.47 11.09
CA LEU A 35 3.47 31.73 9.65
C LEU A 35 2.75 33.06 9.44
N ALA A 36 3.16 33.79 8.41
CA ALA A 36 2.46 34.96 7.90
C ALA A 36 2.13 34.74 6.40
N LEU A 37 1.02 35.30 5.93
CA LEU A 37 0.62 35.27 4.52
C LEU A 37 0.63 36.70 3.97
N ILE A 38 1.48 36.94 2.98
CA ILE A 38 1.60 38.22 2.30
C ILE A 38 1.35 37.98 0.81
N LEU A 39 0.41 38.73 0.25
CA LEU A 39 0.09 38.68 -1.18
C LEU A 39 0.62 39.95 -1.85
N TYR A 40 1.28 39.78 -2.99
CA TYR A 40 1.71 40.89 -3.84
C TYR A 40 1.01 40.80 -5.20
N GLY A 41 0.67 41.95 -5.78
CA GLY A 41 -0.18 42.06 -6.95
C GLY A 41 -1.68 41.98 -6.61
N ALA A 42 -2.05 42.34 -5.38
CA ALA A 42 -3.44 42.41 -4.93
C ALA A 42 -4.10 43.74 -5.37
N ASP A 43 -5.43 43.76 -5.44
CA ASP A 43 -6.18 44.97 -5.79
C ASP A 43 -6.10 46.03 -4.66
N GLU A 44 -5.91 45.59 -3.42
CA GLU A 44 -5.77 46.42 -2.23
C GLU A 44 -4.32 46.46 -1.73
N SER A 45 -3.97 47.55 -1.04
CA SER A 45 -2.68 47.70 -0.35
C SER A 45 -2.94 47.80 1.15
N ASN A 46 -2.52 46.80 1.90
CA ASN A 46 -2.65 46.76 3.35
C ASN A 46 -1.36 46.22 3.95
N ASN A 47 -0.41 47.13 4.13
CA ASN A 47 0.88 46.89 4.78
C ASN A 47 1.36 48.19 5.44
N ASP A 48 2.17 48.08 6.49
CA ASP A 48 2.57 49.24 7.31
C ASP A 48 3.56 50.19 6.62
N LEU A 49 4.13 49.77 5.48
CA LEU A 49 5.07 50.57 4.70
C LEU A 49 4.40 51.30 3.52
N ALA A 50 3.13 51.00 3.22
CA ALA A 50 2.42 51.57 2.09
C ALA A 50 2.25 53.08 2.22
N ASP A 51 2.68 53.81 1.20
CA ASP A 51 2.44 55.24 1.05
C ASP A 51 1.76 55.55 -0.30
N GLU A 52 1.69 56.82 -0.69
CA GLU A 52 1.04 57.23 -1.94
C GLU A 52 1.74 56.69 -3.20
N ASP A 53 3.02 56.32 -3.13
CA ASP A 53 3.84 55.96 -4.31
C ASP A 53 4.58 54.61 -4.18
N ASN A 54 4.83 54.12 -2.96
CA ASN A 54 5.67 52.96 -2.65
C ASN A 54 4.87 51.83 -1.98
N TYR A 55 5.36 50.59 -2.12
CA TYR A 55 4.81 49.39 -1.49
C TYR A 55 3.31 49.15 -1.77
N ARG A 56 2.86 49.57 -2.96
CA ARG A 56 1.47 49.39 -3.42
C ARG A 56 1.21 47.96 -3.88
N ASN A 57 -0.06 47.58 -3.83
CA ASN A 57 -0.59 46.28 -4.26
C ASN A 57 0.00 45.10 -3.45
N ILE A 58 0.44 45.36 -2.23
CA ILE A 58 0.94 44.37 -1.27
C ILE A 58 0.02 44.35 -0.05
N ASN A 59 -0.47 43.16 0.32
CA ASN A 59 -1.42 42.96 1.40
C ASN A 59 -0.91 41.87 2.36
N VAL A 60 -0.79 42.22 3.64
CA VAL A 60 -0.56 41.27 4.74
C VAL A 60 -1.91 40.68 5.14
N VAL A 61 -2.26 39.55 4.54
CA VAL A 61 -3.57 38.89 4.73
C VAL A 61 -3.65 38.17 6.07
N PHE A 62 -2.54 37.59 6.52
CA PHE A 62 -2.47 36.89 7.80
C PHE A 62 -1.17 37.28 8.52
N PRO A 63 -1.25 37.89 9.71
CA PRO A 63 -0.07 38.27 10.48
C PRO A 63 0.64 37.04 11.08
N LEU A 64 1.90 37.22 11.45
CA LEU A 64 2.74 36.15 12.00
C LEU A 64 2.10 35.47 13.22
N SER A 65 1.59 34.25 13.05
CA SER A 65 0.98 33.47 14.13
C SER A 65 1.01 31.96 13.84
N PRO A 66 0.75 31.08 14.83
CA PRO A 66 0.74 29.64 14.60
C PRO A 66 -0.26 29.22 13.53
N ALA A 67 0.11 28.20 12.73
CA ALA A 67 -0.73 27.68 11.66
C ALA A 67 -2.10 27.23 12.21
N ASN A 68 -3.18 27.71 11.62
CA ASN A 68 -4.54 27.46 12.06
C ASN A 68 -5.52 27.38 10.87
N TRP A 69 -6.78 27.03 11.17
CA TRP A 69 -7.83 26.92 10.15
C TRP A 69 -8.11 28.25 9.44
N HIS A 70 -7.95 29.38 10.12
CA HIS A 70 -8.16 30.69 9.50
C HIS A 70 -7.14 30.94 8.38
N LEU A 71 -5.84 30.70 8.61
CA LEU A 71 -4.82 30.77 7.56
C LEU A 71 -5.14 29.80 6.41
N PHE A 72 -5.58 28.59 6.72
CA PHE A 72 -5.95 27.60 5.70
C PHE A 72 -7.11 28.09 4.82
N GLU A 73 -8.16 28.67 5.41
CA GLU A 73 -9.28 29.27 4.70
C GLU A 73 -8.88 30.50 3.86
N GLU A 74 -8.01 31.37 4.39
CA GLU A 74 -7.52 32.53 3.64
C GLU A 74 -6.74 32.12 2.38
N ILE A 75 -5.96 31.02 2.44
CA ILE A 75 -5.28 30.47 1.26
C ILE A 75 -6.29 29.99 0.20
N GLN A 76 -7.40 29.37 0.62
CA GLN A 76 -8.45 28.92 -0.30
C GLN A 76 -9.20 30.09 -0.96
N LYS A 77 -9.24 31.26 -0.30
CA LYS A 77 -9.88 32.47 -0.82
C LYS A 77 -8.99 33.28 -1.77
N ILE A 78 -7.71 32.92 -1.93
CA ILE A 78 -6.78 33.65 -2.81
C ILE A 78 -7.34 33.69 -4.22
N LYS A 79 -7.52 34.91 -4.73
CA LYS A 79 -7.92 35.20 -6.10
C LYS A 79 -6.81 35.95 -6.82
N PRO A 80 -6.70 35.82 -8.15
CA PRO A 80 -5.75 36.61 -8.90
C PRO A 80 -6.14 38.09 -8.87
N GLY A 81 -5.20 38.95 -8.49
CA GLY A 81 -5.36 40.40 -8.59
C GLY A 81 -5.06 40.91 -10.01
N SER A 82 -5.47 42.14 -10.27
CA SER A 82 -5.37 42.77 -11.60
C SER A 82 -4.15 43.68 -11.75
N ASN A 83 -3.50 44.05 -10.63
CA ASN A 83 -2.45 45.06 -10.60
C ASN A 83 -1.06 44.44 -10.44
N PRO A 84 -0.03 44.93 -11.15
CA PRO A 84 1.35 44.53 -10.91
C PRO A 84 1.86 45.14 -9.60
N ALA A 85 2.69 44.39 -8.87
CA ALA A 85 3.44 44.88 -7.72
C ALA A 85 4.94 44.57 -7.90
N ASP A 86 5.79 45.39 -7.28
CA ASP A 86 7.24 45.15 -7.27
C ASP A 86 7.57 43.97 -6.36
N LEU A 87 8.35 43.03 -6.89
CA LEU A 87 8.82 41.85 -6.18
C LEU A 87 9.73 42.20 -4.99
N VAL A 88 10.62 43.18 -5.19
CA VAL A 88 11.60 43.62 -4.20
C VAL A 88 10.88 44.31 -3.04
N ASP A 89 9.86 45.12 -3.34
CA ASP A 89 9.01 45.75 -2.33
C ASP A 89 8.26 44.70 -1.50
N ALA A 90 7.76 43.63 -2.13
CA ALA A 90 7.11 42.54 -1.41
C ALA A 90 8.06 41.83 -0.43
N ILE A 91 9.33 41.63 -0.82
CA ILE A 91 10.35 41.05 0.06
C ILE A 91 10.68 42.00 1.22
N VAL A 92 10.73 43.31 0.96
CA VAL A 92 10.98 44.32 2.01
C VAL A 92 9.82 44.35 3.01
N VAL A 93 8.57 44.36 2.54
CA VAL A 93 7.38 44.29 3.41
C VAL A 93 7.39 43.01 4.23
N ALA A 94 7.75 41.87 3.63
CA ALA A 94 7.86 40.60 4.35
C ALA A 94 8.96 40.62 5.42
N ALA A 95 10.12 41.17 5.09
CA ALA A 95 11.24 41.29 6.03
C ALA A 95 10.93 42.25 7.19
N ASP A 96 10.28 43.40 6.91
CA ASP A 96 9.85 44.33 7.95
C ASP A 96 8.81 43.70 8.88
N HIS A 97 7.77 43.07 8.32
CA HIS A 97 6.75 42.38 9.10
C HIS A 97 7.37 41.29 9.99
N LEU A 98 8.26 40.47 9.42
CA LEU A 98 8.96 39.42 10.16
C LEU A 98 9.84 40.00 11.28
N ARG A 99 10.52 41.12 11.04
CA ARG A 99 11.32 41.80 12.05
C ARG A 99 10.46 42.32 13.21
N ARG A 100 9.38 43.06 12.92
CA ARG A 100 8.51 43.64 13.95
C ARG A 100 7.82 42.57 14.79
N GLU A 101 7.27 41.55 14.14
CA GLU A 101 6.52 40.48 14.83
C GLU A 101 7.43 39.51 15.62
N THR A 102 8.73 39.48 15.30
CA THR A 102 9.73 38.71 16.07
C THR A 102 10.47 39.54 17.11
N GLU A 103 10.24 40.84 17.18
CA GLU A 103 10.86 41.71 18.18
C GLU A 103 10.38 41.33 19.59
N GLY A 104 11.32 41.11 20.51
CA GLY A 104 11.02 40.65 21.88
C GLY A 104 10.61 39.17 22.00
N LYS A 105 10.45 38.44 20.90
CA LYS A 105 10.25 36.99 20.90
C LYS A 105 11.59 36.26 20.78
N HIS A 106 11.75 35.15 21.49
CA HIS A 106 12.96 34.31 21.46
C HIS A 106 12.62 32.86 21.12
N GLY A 107 13.60 32.09 20.64
CA GLY A 107 13.45 30.66 20.37
C GLY A 107 13.19 30.29 18.90
N PHE A 108 13.21 31.25 17.98
CA PHE A 108 13.20 30.96 16.54
C PHE A 108 14.56 30.42 16.10
N ALA A 109 14.57 29.27 15.43
CA ALA A 109 15.79 28.68 14.89
C ALA A 109 16.30 29.40 13.63
N ALA A 110 15.38 29.95 12.83
CA ALA A 110 15.68 30.71 11.62
C ALA A 110 14.52 31.66 11.28
N LYS A 111 14.82 32.75 10.58
CA LYS A 111 13.85 33.67 9.97
C LYS A 111 13.86 33.44 8.46
N ARG A 112 12.70 33.14 7.87
CA ARG A 112 12.63 32.69 6.48
C ARG A 112 11.48 33.34 5.72
N VAL A 113 11.74 33.74 4.49
CA VAL A 113 10.75 34.23 3.53
C VAL A 113 10.67 33.24 2.37
N MET A 114 9.49 32.65 2.15
CA MET A 114 9.24 31.77 1.01
C MET A 114 8.49 32.53 -0.07
N LEU A 115 9.17 32.80 -1.18
CA LEU A 115 8.64 33.57 -2.30
C LEU A 115 8.05 32.66 -3.38
N PHE A 116 6.76 32.80 -3.68
CA PHE A 116 6.10 32.10 -4.78
C PHE A 116 5.89 33.05 -5.96
N THR A 117 6.55 32.80 -7.10
CA THR A 117 6.54 33.74 -8.24
C THR A 117 6.74 33.05 -9.58
N ASN A 118 6.22 33.63 -10.67
CA ASN A 118 6.54 33.25 -12.05
C ASN A 118 7.65 34.11 -12.68
N ALA A 119 8.32 34.94 -11.85
CA ALA A 119 9.35 35.89 -12.22
C ALA A 119 8.95 36.91 -13.29
N ALA A 120 7.66 37.03 -13.62
CA ALA A 120 7.19 37.87 -14.72
C ALA A 120 6.92 39.33 -14.31
N THR A 121 7.04 39.66 -13.03
CA THR A 121 6.78 41.00 -12.49
C THR A 121 7.96 41.94 -12.71
N THR A 122 7.68 43.23 -12.79
CA THR A 122 8.68 44.31 -12.78
C THR A 122 9.30 44.47 -11.40
N PHE A 123 10.55 44.93 -11.35
CA PHE A 123 11.26 45.19 -10.11
C PHE A 123 12.18 46.40 -10.28
N SER A 124 12.40 47.11 -9.18
CA SER A 124 13.32 48.24 -9.10
C SER A 124 14.72 47.79 -8.68
N ASP A 125 15.73 48.14 -9.47
CA ASP A 125 17.13 47.74 -9.23
C ASP A 125 17.87 48.73 -8.29
N HIS A 126 17.33 49.93 -8.10
CA HIS A 126 18.01 51.05 -7.46
C HIS A 126 18.34 50.84 -5.96
N SER A 127 17.72 49.86 -5.30
CA SER A 127 17.87 49.61 -3.85
C SER A 127 18.29 48.16 -3.50
N LEU A 128 18.55 47.30 -4.49
CA LEU A 128 18.73 45.87 -4.28
C LEU A 128 19.89 45.55 -3.31
N LYS A 129 21.05 46.20 -3.46
CA LYS A 129 22.23 45.96 -2.61
C LYS A 129 21.97 46.30 -1.13
N THR A 130 21.32 47.44 -0.87
CA THR A 130 21.01 47.86 0.50
C THR A 130 20.03 46.90 1.16
N ILE A 131 19.08 46.36 0.40
CA ILE A 131 18.10 45.37 0.86
C ILE A 131 18.80 44.05 1.17
N LEU A 132 19.70 43.60 0.29
CA LEU A 132 20.51 42.40 0.51
C LEU A 132 21.37 42.49 1.77
N ASP A 133 22.05 43.61 1.97
CA ASP A 133 22.83 43.87 3.19
C ASP A 133 21.95 43.94 4.43
N SER A 134 20.69 44.38 4.31
CA SER A 134 19.73 44.37 5.41
C SER A 134 19.26 42.96 5.75
N LEU A 135 18.91 42.15 4.75
CA LEU A 135 18.48 40.76 4.91
C LEU A 135 19.57 39.92 5.59
N ARG A 136 20.82 40.06 5.11
CA ARG A 136 21.98 39.36 5.69
C ARG A 136 22.24 39.79 7.13
N ARG A 137 22.16 41.09 7.45
CA ARG A 137 22.35 41.58 8.83
C ARG A 137 21.29 41.10 9.81
N GLN A 138 20.12 40.71 9.32
CA GLN A 138 18.99 40.24 10.13
C GLN A 138 18.84 38.71 10.14
N ASP A 139 19.79 37.99 9.53
CA ASP A 139 19.77 36.53 9.35
C ASP A 139 18.45 36.02 8.74
N ILE A 140 17.92 36.75 7.75
CA ILE A 140 16.71 36.38 7.02
C ILE A 140 17.10 35.61 5.76
N ILE A 141 16.64 34.37 5.67
CA ILE A 141 16.87 33.48 4.53
C ILE A 141 15.70 33.62 3.54
N VAL A 142 15.98 33.79 2.25
CA VAL A 142 14.95 33.89 1.22
C VAL A 142 15.01 32.67 0.31
N ASP A 143 13.95 31.87 0.29
CA ASP A 143 13.78 30.80 -0.70
C ASP A 143 12.81 31.25 -1.78
N ALA A 144 13.05 30.86 -3.02
CA ALA A 144 12.15 31.17 -4.12
C ALA A 144 11.66 29.91 -4.82
N ILE A 145 10.36 29.92 -5.11
CA ILE A 145 9.58 28.82 -5.67
C ILE A 145 8.88 29.34 -6.91
N GLY A 146 9.18 28.71 -8.04
CA GLY A 146 8.76 29.23 -9.32
C GLY A 146 8.75 28.20 -10.44
N PRO A 147 8.54 28.62 -11.68
CA PRO A 147 8.66 27.74 -12.83
C PRO A 147 10.11 27.25 -12.98
N THR A 148 10.36 26.35 -13.93
CA THR A 148 11.71 25.88 -14.23
C THR A 148 12.66 27.07 -14.44
N TRP A 149 13.63 27.20 -13.54
CA TRP A 149 14.60 28.29 -13.47
C TRP A 149 15.65 28.17 -14.58
N GLY A 150 15.25 28.35 -15.84
CA GLY A 150 16.13 28.71 -16.96
C GLY A 150 17.50 28.05 -17.07
N GLN A 151 17.65 26.73 -16.85
CA GLN A 151 18.77 26.01 -17.45
C GLN A 151 18.44 25.80 -18.92
N GLN A 152 19.17 26.49 -19.81
CA GLN A 152 18.99 26.42 -21.25
C GLN A 152 19.12 24.96 -21.72
N ASP A 153 18.10 24.47 -22.43
CA ASP A 153 18.26 23.39 -23.39
C ASP A 153 19.22 23.90 -24.49
N GLU A 154 20.53 23.69 -24.33
CA GLU A 154 21.48 23.88 -25.42
C GLU A 154 21.39 22.69 -26.39
N GLU A 155 20.76 22.96 -27.54
CA GLU A 155 21.01 22.39 -28.87
C GLU A 155 20.56 20.94 -29.19
N ASP A 156 19.30 20.82 -29.67
CA ASP A 156 18.91 19.90 -30.76
C ASP A 156 18.94 20.65 -32.11
N GLU A 157 20.05 21.33 -32.45
CA GLU A 157 20.21 22.02 -33.75
C GLU A 157 20.97 21.19 -34.81
N ASN A 158 21.19 19.88 -34.59
CA ASN A 158 21.96 19.03 -35.50
C ASN A 158 21.17 17.95 -36.24
N GLU A 159 19.91 18.19 -36.61
CA GLU A 159 19.18 17.34 -37.58
C GLU A 159 18.59 18.06 -38.79
N GLU A 160 19.02 19.29 -39.08
CA GLU A 160 18.75 19.93 -40.39
C GLU A 160 20.05 20.20 -41.14
N ASN A 161 20.67 19.16 -41.71
CA ASN A 161 21.49 19.28 -42.94
C ASN A 161 22.02 17.92 -43.42
N GLN A 162 21.21 17.17 -44.19
CA GLN A 162 21.74 16.29 -45.25
C GLN A 162 20.89 16.42 -46.53
N HIS A 163 21.43 17.26 -47.40
CA HIS A 163 21.29 17.51 -48.84
C HIS A 163 20.08 17.07 -49.71
N PRO A 164 19.77 17.90 -50.74
CA PRO A 164 18.68 17.71 -51.70
C PRO A 164 19.13 16.93 -52.96
N ASN A 165 18.26 16.10 -53.53
CA ASN A 165 18.17 15.86 -54.98
C ASN A 165 16.86 15.13 -55.34
N SER A 166 16.11 15.76 -56.26
CA SER A 166 14.78 15.50 -56.85
C SER A 166 14.63 14.14 -57.59
N PRO A 167 13.49 13.77 -58.26
CA PRO A 167 12.27 14.57 -58.55
C PRO A 167 10.88 13.89 -58.47
N MET A 168 9.89 14.68 -58.03
CA MET A 168 8.59 14.99 -58.65
C MET A 168 8.01 14.05 -59.75
N GLU A 169 6.89 13.38 -59.43
CA GLU A 169 5.77 12.98 -60.34
C GLU A 169 4.48 12.90 -59.49
N THR A 170 3.60 13.92 -59.54
CA THR A 170 2.39 14.12 -60.38
C THR A 170 1.07 13.53 -59.84
N ASN A 171 0.11 14.46 -59.62
CA ASN A 171 -1.34 14.40 -59.80
C ASN A 171 -2.14 13.28 -59.10
N GLY A 172 -2.97 13.61 -58.12
CA GLY A 172 -4.39 13.97 -58.32
C GLY A 172 -5.22 12.87 -57.63
N GLN A 173 -6.28 13.11 -56.86
CA GLN A 173 -7.39 14.03 -57.05
C GLN A 173 -8.17 14.16 -55.73
N GLU A 174 -8.84 15.30 -55.62
CA GLU A 174 -9.72 15.76 -54.56
C GLU A 174 -10.86 14.79 -54.23
N ASN A 175 -11.29 14.80 -52.96
CA ASN A 175 -12.69 15.00 -52.61
C ASN A 175 -12.76 15.60 -51.20
N GLY A 176 -13.24 16.83 -51.14
CA GLY A 176 -13.65 17.45 -49.88
C GLY A 176 -15.00 16.91 -49.45
N ASP A 177 -15.23 16.91 -48.14
CA ASP A 177 -16.51 17.32 -47.59
C ASP A 177 -16.28 17.92 -46.21
N GLU A 178 -16.74 19.16 -46.09
CA GLU A 178 -16.87 19.91 -44.84
C GLU A 178 -18.00 19.27 -44.02
N ASN A 179 -17.75 18.94 -42.75
CA ASN A 179 -18.76 19.19 -41.74
C ASN A 179 -18.19 19.30 -40.33
N SER A 180 -18.66 20.37 -39.69
CA SER A 180 -18.42 20.84 -38.34
C SER A 180 -19.07 19.98 -37.26
N ASP A 181 -18.56 20.18 -36.04
CA ASP A 181 -19.20 19.94 -34.74
C ASP A 181 -19.47 18.50 -34.30
N ALA A 182 -18.62 18.01 -33.38
CA ALA A 182 -19.11 17.39 -32.16
C ALA A 182 -18.02 17.40 -31.08
N ALA A 183 -18.16 18.33 -30.13
CA ALA A 183 -17.55 18.26 -28.82
C ALA A 183 -17.90 16.92 -28.14
N ARG A 184 -16.90 16.20 -27.64
CA ARG A 184 -17.08 15.14 -26.64
C ARG A 184 -16.03 15.24 -25.52
N PRO A 185 -16.43 14.89 -24.29
CA PRO A 185 -15.92 15.50 -23.07
C PRO A 185 -14.68 14.76 -22.55
N THR A 186 -13.63 15.52 -22.22
CA THR A 186 -12.44 14.99 -21.58
C THR A 186 -12.68 14.74 -20.10
N THR A 187 -12.17 13.61 -19.65
CA THR A 187 -12.18 13.13 -18.27
C THR A 187 -11.28 14.01 -17.38
N ASN A 188 -11.79 14.36 -16.20
CA ASN A 188 -11.11 15.19 -15.20
C ASN A 188 -9.84 14.51 -14.65
N GLY A 189 -8.71 14.77 -15.29
CA GLY A 189 -7.35 14.60 -14.76
C GLY A 189 -6.56 15.85 -15.13
N HIS A 190 -6.08 16.58 -14.14
CA HIS A 190 -5.46 17.90 -14.34
C HIS A 190 -4.01 17.67 -14.83
N ARG A 191 -3.62 18.25 -15.97
CA ARG A 191 -2.24 18.13 -16.48
C ARG A 191 -1.39 19.29 -15.96
N HIS A 192 -0.06 19.14 -15.89
CA HIS A 192 0.86 20.24 -15.56
C HIS A 192 1.78 20.60 -16.75
N GLN A 193 1.92 21.89 -17.05
CA GLN A 193 2.54 22.36 -18.29
C GLN A 193 4.07 22.36 -18.16
N THR A 194 4.74 21.56 -18.98
CA THR A 194 6.17 21.70 -19.24
C THR A 194 6.29 22.69 -20.41
N SER A 195 6.48 23.98 -20.13
CA SER A 195 6.48 24.99 -21.18
C SER A 195 7.67 24.81 -22.13
N LYS A 196 7.41 24.31 -23.35
CA LYS A 196 8.31 24.44 -24.51
C LYS A 196 8.37 25.87 -25.09
N LYS A 197 7.80 26.87 -24.40
CA LYS A 197 7.84 28.28 -24.83
C LYS A 197 9.04 28.97 -24.20
N PRO A 198 9.84 29.75 -24.96
CA PRO A 198 10.97 30.48 -24.42
C PRO A 198 10.50 31.49 -23.36
N LEU A 199 11.27 31.60 -22.28
CA LEU A 199 11.04 32.56 -21.20
C LEU A 199 11.07 33.99 -21.77
N THR A 200 10.19 34.86 -21.28
CA THR A 200 10.20 36.27 -21.67
C THR A 200 11.46 36.98 -21.13
N HIS A 201 11.91 38.06 -21.78
CA HIS A 201 13.06 38.85 -21.32
C HIS A 201 12.88 39.35 -19.87
N GLN A 202 11.65 39.73 -19.51
CA GLN A 202 11.32 40.13 -18.14
C GLN A 202 11.51 38.97 -17.15
N GLN A 203 11.08 37.77 -17.51
CA GLN A 203 11.29 36.58 -16.69
C GLN A 203 12.75 36.23 -16.53
N GLN A 204 13.54 36.27 -17.61
CA GLN A 204 14.99 36.01 -17.53
C GLN A 204 15.68 37.00 -16.57
N THR A 205 15.32 38.28 -16.65
CA THR A 205 15.88 39.31 -15.76
C THR A 205 15.42 39.10 -14.31
N GLY A 206 14.14 38.76 -14.10
CA GLY A 206 13.59 38.47 -12.78
C GLY A 206 14.23 37.23 -12.13
N ILE A 207 14.45 36.16 -12.89
CA ILE A 207 15.14 34.95 -12.41
C ILE A 207 16.56 35.29 -11.95
N ARG A 208 17.28 36.14 -12.69
CA ARG A 208 18.64 36.57 -12.30
C ARG A 208 18.64 37.33 -10.98
N VAL A 209 17.72 38.28 -10.80
CA VAL A 209 17.61 39.05 -9.55
C VAL A 209 17.21 38.16 -8.38
N ILE A 210 16.24 37.26 -8.57
CA ILE A 210 15.86 36.27 -7.56
C ILE A 210 17.08 35.40 -7.20
N GLY A 211 17.83 34.92 -8.18
CA GLY A 211 19.04 34.14 -7.95
C GLY A 211 20.10 34.90 -7.13
N GLU A 212 20.30 36.19 -7.40
CA GLU A 212 21.20 37.05 -6.60
C GLU A 212 20.72 37.19 -5.14
N ILE A 213 19.40 37.37 -4.94
CA ILE A 213 18.80 37.47 -3.60
C ILE A 213 18.98 36.16 -2.82
N VAL A 214 18.62 35.04 -3.45
CA VAL A 214 18.69 33.72 -2.82
C VAL A 214 20.14 33.35 -2.48
N ASN A 215 21.09 33.55 -3.40
CA ASN A 215 22.50 33.26 -3.15
C ASN A 215 23.10 34.13 -2.03
N THR A 216 22.72 35.40 -1.96
CA THR A 216 23.27 36.32 -0.93
C THR A 216 22.75 35.99 0.47
N THR A 217 21.53 35.46 0.56
CA THR A 217 20.85 35.09 1.82
C THR A 217 21.02 33.61 2.19
N GLU A 218 21.87 32.87 1.46
CA GLU A 218 22.09 31.42 1.65
C GLU A 218 20.77 30.61 1.58
N GLY A 219 19.82 31.08 0.77
CA GLY A 219 18.56 30.40 0.50
C GLY A 219 18.67 29.38 -0.63
N THR A 220 17.53 28.82 -0.99
CA THR A 220 17.43 27.77 -2.01
C THR A 220 16.38 28.09 -3.09
N LEU A 221 16.69 27.75 -4.34
CA LEU A 221 15.79 27.86 -5.48
C LEU A 221 15.10 26.52 -5.72
N PHE A 222 13.78 26.54 -5.80
CA PHE A 222 12.98 25.34 -6.07
C PHE A 222 12.04 25.58 -7.23
N THR A 223 11.87 24.59 -8.08
CA THR A 223 10.76 24.59 -9.02
C THR A 223 9.45 24.27 -8.28
N PHE A 224 8.30 24.62 -8.87
CA PHE A 224 7.00 24.22 -8.34
C PHE A 224 6.86 22.69 -8.18
N HIS A 225 7.65 21.90 -8.91
CA HIS A 225 7.63 20.45 -8.83
C HIS A 225 8.50 19.91 -7.69
N GLU A 226 9.61 20.59 -7.38
CA GLU A 226 10.45 20.30 -6.22
C GLU A 226 9.88 20.90 -4.93
N ALA A 227 8.70 21.52 -4.99
CA ALA A 227 8.06 22.12 -3.83
C ALA A 227 7.71 21.11 -2.72
N LEU A 228 7.66 19.81 -3.01
CA LEU A 228 7.56 18.79 -1.96
C LEU A 228 8.90 18.54 -1.26
N THR A 229 10.03 18.74 -1.95
CA THR A 229 11.37 18.72 -1.36
C THR A 229 11.53 19.86 -0.33
N ILE A 230 10.90 21.03 -0.58
CA ILE A 230 10.81 22.14 0.37
C ILE A 230 10.19 21.68 1.70
N LEU A 231 9.12 20.89 1.63
CA LEU A 231 8.48 20.34 2.83
C LEU A 231 9.41 19.42 3.64
N SER A 232 10.40 18.80 2.99
CA SER A 232 11.44 18.00 3.64
C SER A 232 12.58 18.87 4.19
N VAL A 233 13.03 19.89 3.44
CA VAL A 233 14.17 20.76 3.78
C VAL A 233 13.83 21.77 4.90
N HIS A 234 12.64 22.36 4.88
CA HIS A 234 12.26 23.45 5.79
C HIS A 234 11.35 22.98 6.95
N GLN A 235 11.36 21.68 7.24
CA GLN A 235 10.75 21.17 8.46
C GLN A 235 11.69 21.41 9.64
N ALA A 236 11.34 22.39 10.48
CA ALA A 236 11.91 22.46 11.83
C ALA A 236 11.67 21.12 12.53
N LYS A 237 12.74 20.50 13.05
CA LYS A 237 12.62 19.28 13.84
C LYS A 237 11.74 19.59 15.06
N ILE A 238 10.55 18.98 15.10
CA ILE A 238 9.52 19.22 16.14
C ILE A 238 10.08 18.96 17.54
N VAL A 239 11.01 18.02 17.66
CA VAL A 239 11.71 17.68 18.90
C VAL A 239 13.20 17.60 18.61
N LYS A 240 14.02 18.33 19.38
CA LYS A 240 15.47 18.11 19.36
C LYS A 240 15.73 16.64 19.72
N PRO A 241 16.45 15.87 18.88
CA PRO A 241 16.75 14.47 19.17
C PRO A 241 17.30 14.33 20.61
N THR A 242 16.63 13.54 21.43
CA THR A 242 17.06 13.33 22.81
C THR A 242 18.20 12.32 22.80
N ALA A 243 19.38 12.76 23.22
CA ALA A 243 20.55 11.89 23.34
C ALA A 243 20.30 10.83 24.43
N THR A 244 20.55 9.57 24.11
CA THR A 244 20.72 8.54 25.14
C THR A 244 22.20 8.35 25.41
N LYS A 245 22.61 8.58 26.66
CA LYS A 245 24.01 8.48 27.08
C LYS A 245 24.37 7.06 27.49
N TYR A 246 25.56 6.62 27.09
CA TYR A 246 26.16 5.35 27.50
C TYR A 246 27.65 5.52 27.77
N ILE A 247 28.21 4.58 28.52
CA ILE A 247 29.66 4.36 28.57
C ILE A 247 29.92 3.15 27.68
N MET A 248 30.53 3.39 26.52
CA MET A 248 30.98 2.34 25.62
C MET A 248 32.19 1.64 26.24
N GLN A 249 32.12 0.31 26.38
CA GLN A 249 33.19 -0.50 26.93
C GLN A 249 33.88 -1.29 25.80
N LEU A 250 35.21 -1.19 25.74
CA LEU A 250 36.07 -1.97 24.86
C LEU A 250 37.23 -2.54 25.69
N ALA A 251 37.10 -3.78 26.14
CA ALA A 251 37.98 -4.35 27.16
C ALA A 251 38.09 -3.40 28.38
N ASP A 252 39.29 -2.90 28.69
CA ASP A 252 39.53 -1.97 29.80
C ASP A 252 39.23 -0.50 29.45
N LEU A 253 39.07 -0.18 28.15
CA LEU A 253 38.77 1.17 27.69
C LEU A 253 37.30 1.52 27.88
N LYS A 254 37.04 2.70 28.43
CA LYS A 254 35.69 3.26 28.63
C LYS A 254 35.60 4.60 27.91
N LEU A 255 34.58 4.74 27.07
CA LEU A 255 34.35 5.95 26.28
C LEU A 255 32.92 6.45 26.52
N HIS A 256 32.76 7.70 26.94
CA HIS A 256 31.45 8.34 27.07
C HIS A 256 30.90 8.65 25.68
N ILE A 257 29.71 8.13 25.39
CA ILE A 257 29.06 8.26 24.09
C ILE A 257 27.61 8.71 24.22
N CYS A 258 27.14 9.41 23.19
CA CYS A 258 25.76 9.77 22.99
C CYS A 258 25.22 9.04 21.76
N THR A 259 24.04 8.43 21.89
CA THR A 259 23.33 7.86 20.76
C THR A 259 22.10 8.69 20.40
N TYR A 260 21.93 9.00 19.12
CA TYR A 260 20.79 9.70 18.55
C TYR A 260 20.06 8.79 17.56
N ILE A 261 18.75 8.95 17.44
CA ILE A 261 17.98 8.25 16.41
C ILE A 261 18.22 8.95 15.08
N GLN A 262 18.83 8.25 14.14
CA GLN A 262 19.10 8.76 12.79
C GLN A 262 17.96 8.43 11.84
N VAL A 263 17.49 7.19 11.86
CA VAL A 263 16.38 6.71 11.03
C VAL A 263 15.33 6.08 11.92
N LYS A 264 14.07 6.45 11.73
CA LYS A 264 12.90 5.83 12.36
C LYS A 264 11.65 6.11 11.54
N ASP A 265 10.73 5.16 11.53
CA ASP A 265 9.39 5.36 10.96
C ASP A 265 8.69 6.57 11.60
N ASN A 266 8.37 7.56 10.77
CA ASN A 266 7.57 8.70 11.21
C ASN A 266 6.07 8.32 11.22
N LYS A 267 5.50 8.21 12.42
CA LYS A 267 4.08 7.95 12.65
C LYS A 267 3.46 9.12 13.43
N PRO A 268 2.88 10.13 12.73
CA PRO A 268 2.27 11.29 13.37
C PRO A 268 1.23 10.91 14.42
N GLY A 269 1.23 11.62 15.57
CA GLY A 269 0.33 11.35 16.68
C GLY A 269 -1.16 11.43 16.30
N ILE A 270 -1.50 12.32 15.37
CA ILE A 270 -2.86 12.51 14.85
C ILE A 270 -3.46 11.25 14.19
N PHE A 271 -2.63 10.25 13.86
CA PHE A 271 -3.13 8.98 13.30
C PHE A 271 -3.74 8.05 14.37
N ARG A 272 -3.65 8.42 15.65
CA ARG A 272 -4.36 7.73 16.73
C ARG A 272 -5.82 8.20 16.79
N LEU A 273 -6.65 7.64 15.91
CA LEU A 273 -8.07 7.97 15.82
C LEU A 273 -8.80 7.53 17.09
N LYS A 274 -9.48 8.47 17.76
CA LYS A 274 -10.36 8.19 18.89
C LYS A 274 -11.67 7.59 18.38
N LYS A 275 -12.11 6.49 18.99
CA LYS A 275 -13.46 5.94 18.74
C LYS A 275 -14.50 6.88 19.37
N VAL A 276 -15.50 7.26 18.58
CA VAL A 276 -16.59 8.15 19.00
C VAL A 276 -17.93 7.53 18.59
N TYR A 277 -18.98 7.85 19.35
CA TYR A 277 -20.32 7.41 19.01
C TYR A 277 -20.87 8.30 17.89
N ALA A 278 -21.29 7.71 16.77
CA ALA A 278 -21.61 8.46 15.56
C ALA A 278 -22.76 9.46 15.73
N ARG A 279 -23.75 9.17 16.58
CA ARG A 279 -24.87 10.10 16.82
C ARG A 279 -24.53 11.22 17.80
N ASP A 280 -23.64 10.94 18.75
CA ASP A 280 -23.17 11.92 19.73
C ASP A 280 -21.69 11.68 20.04
N PRO A 281 -20.78 12.47 19.43
CA PRO A 281 -19.35 12.35 19.66
C PRO A 281 -18.89 12.66 21.08
N THR A 282 -19.72 13.32 21.90
CA THR A 282 -19.38 13.68 23.29
C THR A 282 -19.63 12.54 24.27
N THR A 283 -20.46 11.56 23.90
CA THR A 283 -20.72 10.36 24.70
C THR A 283 -19.44 9.57 24.90
N GLU A 284 -19.07 9.33 26.16
CA GLU A 284 -17.94 8.48 26.52
C GLU A 284 -18.23 7.02 26.17
N ILE A 285 -17.41 6.44 25.29
CA ILE A 285 -17.45 5.01 25.01
C ILE A 285 -16.62 4.29 26.09
N LYS A 286 -17.29 3.49 26.91
CA LYS A 286 -16.64 2.54 27.82
C LYS A 286 -16.63 1.16 27.18
N VAL A 287 -15.45 0.53 27.17
CA VAL A 287 -15.30 -0.84 26.70
C VAL A 287 -15.43 -1.75 27.93
N ASP A 288 -16.58 -2.40 28.05
CA ASP A 288 -16.76 -3.48 29.00
C ASP A 288 -16.29 -4.80 28.38
N ARG A 289 -15.56 -5.62 29.13
CA ARG A 289 -14.94 -6.86 28.64
C ARG A 289 -15.30 -8.01 29.57
N GLY A 290 -16.39 -8.70 29.26
CA GLY A 290 -16.70 -10.01 29.84
C GLY A 290 -15.69 -11.06 29.38
N ARG A 291 -15.35 -11.99 30.27
CA ARG A 291 -14.45 -13.11 29.98
C ARG A 291 -15.20 -14.39 30.31
N TYR A 292 -15.16 -15.34 29.39
CA TYR A 292 -15.96 -16.55 29.48
C TYR A 292 -15.05 -17.78 29.36
N THR A 293 -15.44 -18.88 30.01
CA THR A 293 -14.86 -20.20 29.74
C THR A 293 -15.01 -20.56 28.26
N LYS A 294 -14.17 -21.47 27.76
CA LYS A 294 -14.30 -22.04 26.41
C LYS A 294 -14.98 -23.42 26.41
N ASP A 295 -15.63 -23.78 27.51
CA ASP A 295 -16.41 -25.01 27.61
C ASP A 295 -17.85 -24.77 27.12
N GLU A 296 -18.65 -25.82 27.01
CA GLU A 296 -20.05 -25.72 26.53
C GLU A 296 -20.95 -24.84 27.42
N GLN A 297 -20.47 -24.43 28.59
CA GLN A 297 -21.25 -23.71 29.59
C GLN A 297 -21.09 -22.18 29.47
N ASP A 298 -20.06 -21.69 28.75
CA ASP A 298 -19.77 -20.26 28.55
C ASP A 298 -19.96 -19.41 29.84
N GLN A 299 -19.38 -19.87 30.94
CA GLN A 299 -19.52 -19.22 32.24
C GLN A 299 -18.66 -17.95 32.32
N GLU A 300 -19.24 -16.85 32.79
CA GLU A 300 -18.50 -15.60 33.03
C GLU A 300 -17.54 -15.73 34.23
N ILE A 301 -16.30 -15.30 34.03
CA ILE A 301 -15.21 -15.35 35.01
C ILE A 301 -14.73 -13.94 35.31
N GLU A 302 -14.59 -13.64 36.60
CA GLU A 302 -14.02 -12.38 37.08
C GLU A 302 -12.53 -12.25 36.77
N LYS A 303 -12.04 -11.01 36.68
CA LYS A 303 -10.63 -10.76 36.30
C LYS A 303 -9.64 -11.34 37.31
N GLU A 304 -10.00 -11.36 38.58
CA GLU A 304 -9.16 -11.76 39.70
C GLU A 304 -8.93 -13.27 39.76
N GLU A 305 -9.84 -14.06 39.17
CA GLU A 305 -9.74 -15.52 39.12
C GLU A 305 -8.84 -16.01 37.97
N LEU A 306 -8.41 -15.11 37.09
CA LEU A 306 -7.59 -15.44 35.93
C LEU A 306 -6.11 -15.39 36.24
N THR A 307 -5.42 -16.45 35.84
CA THR A 307 -3.96 -16.55 35.85
C THR A 307 -3.44 -16.64 34.42
N ASP A 308 -2.29 -16.01 34.14
CA ASP A 308 -1.67 -16.07 32.83
C ASP A 308 -1.13 -17.49 32.58
N GLY A 309 -1.60 -18.13 31.50
CA GLY A 309 -1.18 -19.46 31.06
C GLY A 309 -0.21 -19.37 29.89
N PHE A 310 1.00 -19.90 30.06
CA PHE A 310 2.02 -19.95 29.01
C PHE A 310 2.02 -21.33 28.37
N ARG A 311 2.01 -21.37 27.04
CA ARG A 311 2.03 -22.63 26.31
C ARG A 311 3.47 -23.15 26.21
N TYR A 312 3.71 -24.34 26.74
CA TYR A 312 4.96 -25.08 26.61
C TYR A 312 4.68 -26.39 25.86
N GLY A 313 4.98 -26.40 24.56
CA GLY A 313 4.56 -27.47 23.65
C GLY A 313 3.03 -27.56 23.53
N THR A 314 2.45 -28.67 23.97
CA THR A 314 0.99 -28.88 24.03
C THR A 314 0.37 -28.50 25.38
N THR A 315 1.18 -28.32 26.42
CA THR A 315 0.71 -28.09 27.80
C THR A 315 0.61 -26.61 28.11
N PHE A 316 -0.41 -26.22 28.89
CA PHE A 316 -0.52 -24.88 29.46
C PHE A 316 0.05 -24.88 30.88
N VAL A 317 1.06 -24.06 31.12
CA VAL A 317 1.68 -23.86 32.43
C VAL A 317 1.17 -22.53 33.00
N PRO A 318 0.37 -22.55 34.08
CA PRO A 318 -0.07 -21.33 34.74
C PRO A 318 1.09 -20.73 35.55
N ILE A 319 1.38 -19.45 35.33
CA ILE A 319 2.42 -18.73 36.08
C ILE A 319 1.83 -17.43 36.60
N ASN A 320 1.90 -17.23 37.92
CA ASN A 320 1.44 -16.00 38.56
C ASN A 320 2.34 -14.82 38.18
N LYS A 321 1.77 -13.61 38.15
CA LYS A 321 2.51 -12.40 37.75
C LYS A 321 3.71 -12.11 38.64
N GLU A 322 3.59 -12.34 39.96
CA GLU A 322 4.68 -12.14 40.91
C GLU A 322 5.87 -13.05 40.59
N THR A 323 5.60 -14.35 40.42
CA THR A 323 6.62 -15.34 40.02
C THR A 323 7.23 -15.01 38.67
N LEU A 324 6.42 -14.58 37.70
CA LEU A 324 6.90 -14.18 36.38
C LEU A 324 7.80 -12.94 36.44
N ASP A 325 7.49 -11.98 37.31
CA ASP A 325 8.31 -10.78 37.51
C ASP A 325 9.63 -11.11 38.22
N GLU A 326 9.65 -12.08 39.14
CA GLU A 326 10.87 -12.59 39.78
C GLU A 326 11.76 -13.40 38.81
N MET A 327 11.15 -14.17 37.91
CA MET A 327 11.85 -15.01 36.94
C MET A 327 12.37 -14.24 35.72
N LYS A 328 11.92 -12.99 35.50
CA LYS A 328 12.39 -12.17 34.38
C LYS A 328 13.89 -11.92 34.48
N TYR A 329 14.60 -12.16 33.38
CA TYR A 329 16.01 -11.83 33.26
C TYR A 329 16.24 -10.33 33.52
N GLN A 330 17.06 -10.02 34.53
CA GLN A 330 17.49 -8.67 34.83
C GLN A 330 18.80 -8.39 34.10
N SER A 331 18.84 -7.25 33.42
CA SER A 331 20.01 -6.79 32.68
C SER A 331 20.61 -5.56 33.36
N GLU A 332 21.80 -5.17 32.94
CA GLU A 332 22.41 -3.89 33.32
C GLU A 332 22.52 -3.01 32.08
N LYS A 333 22.30 -1.71 32.24
CA LYS A 333 22.48 -0.75 31.14
C LYS A 333 23.93 -0.79 30.66
N CYS A 334 24.14 -1.16 29.40
CA CYS A 334 25.48 -1.32 28.84
C CYS A 334 25.55 -1.00 27.34
N PHE A 335 26.76 -0.71 26.88
CA PHE A 335 27.09 -0.59 25.46
C PHE A 335 28.50 -1.18 25.26
N ALA A 336 28.59 -2.51 25.21
CA ALA A 336 29.88 -3.21 25.25
C ALA A 336 30.23 -3.78 23.87
N ILE A 337 31.41 -3.45 23.35
CA ILE A 337 31.99 -4.10 22.17
C ILE A 337 32.46 -5.49 22.58
N ILE A 338 31.94 -6.52 21.91
CA ILE A 338 32.24 -7.92 22.19
C ILE A 338 33.29 -8.45 21.21
N ALA A 339 33.22 -8.04 19.95
CA ALA A 339 34.09 -8.54 18.89
C ALA A 339 34.18 -7.54 17.73
N PHE A 340 35.15 -7.76 16.84
CA PHE A 340 35.22 -7.11 15.53
C PHE A 340 35.05 -8.14 14.43
N SER A 341 34.48 -7.73 13.30
CA SER A 341 34.27 -8.55 12.11
C SER A 341 34.56 -7.73 10.86
N GLU A 342 34.80 -8.41 9.74
CA GLU A 342 34.83 -7.76 8.43
C GLU A 342 33.45 -7.17 8.08
N ALA A 343 33.43 -6.00 7.44
CA ALA A 343 32.18 -5.34 7.06
C ALA A 343 31.32 -6.18 6.10
N ASN A 344 31.94 -6.97 5.23
CA ASN A 344 31.25 -7.83 4.25
C ASN A 344 30.44 -8.97 4.89
N MET A 345 30.79 -9.37 6.12
CA MET A 345 30.03 -10.38 6.87
C MET A 345 28.67 -9.84 7.33
N MET A 346 28.55 -8.52 7.55
CA MET A 346 27.30 -7.86 7.92
C MET A 346 26.43 -7.54 6.70
N ARG A 347 25.86 -8.60 6.12
CA ARG A 347 24.93 -8.49 4.98
C ARG A 347 23.67 -7.73 5.38
N ARG A 348 23.13 -6.92 4.47
CA ARG A 348 21.90 -6.14 4.70
C ARG A 348 20.69 -7.01 5.06
N SER A 349 20.67 -8.27 4.63
CA SER A 349 19.63 -9.26 4.99
C SER A 349 19.60 -9.62 6.47
N LEU A 350 20.67 -9.34 7.21
CA LEU A 350 20.78 -9.58 8.66
C LEU A 350 20.37 -8.36 9.49
N TYR A 351 19.94 -7.25 8.88
CA TYR A 351 19.62 -6.05 9.65
C TYR A 351 18.23 -6.22 10.27
N LEU A 352 18.11 -5.96 11.57
CA LEU A 352 16.86 -5.99 12.30
C LEU A 352 16.52 -4.62 12.90
N GLY A 353 15.25 -4.48 13.30
CA GLY A 353 14.72 -3.29 13.95
C GLY A 353 14.18 -2.25 12.96
N ASP A 354 13.52 -1.25 13.53
CA ASP A 354 12.91 -0.11 12.83
C ASP A 354 13.69 1.20 13.01
N THR A 355 14.85 1.11 13.67
CA THR A 355 15.61 2.28 14.13
C THR A 355 17.10 2.09 13.87
N VAL A 356 17.73 3.09 13.25
CA VAL A 356 19.20 3.20 13.15
C VAL A 356 19.66 4.30 14.11
N TYR A 357 20.68 4.01 14.90
CA TYR A 357 21.23 4.98 15.84
C TYR A 357 22.57 5.51 15.35
N GLU A 358 22.73 6.82 15.39
CA GLU A 358 24.02 7.48 15.24
C GLU A 358 24.69 7.57 16.61
N VAL A 359 25.93 7.12 16.70
CA VAL A 359 26.75 7.10 17.92
C VAL A 359 27.89 8.07 17.76
N ILE A 360 27.99 9.03 18.69
CA ILE A 360 29.06 10.03 18.74
C ILE A 360 29.69 10.06 20.14
N ALA A 361 30.89 10.63 20.26
CA ALA A 361 31.49 10.92 21.55
C ALA A 361 30.65 11.94 22.34
N GLU A 362 30.58 11.77 23.66
CA GLU A 362 29.85 12.70 24.53
C GLU A 362 30.57 14.06 24.60
N PRO A 363 29.89 15.19 24.34
CA PRO A 363 30.48 16.51 24.52
C PRO A 363 30.92 16.73 25.96
N GLY A 364 32.17 17.18 26.15
CA GLY A 364 32.76 17.43 27.47
C GLY A 364 33.94 16.51 27.85
N PHE A 365 34.16 15.43 27.08
CA PHE A 365 35.26 14.48 27.29
C PHE A 365 36.22 14.47 26.09
N GLU A 366 37.10 15.47 25.98
CA GLU A 366 37.96 15.66 24.80
C GLU A 366 38.95 14.51 24.55
N GLU A 367 39.61 14.01 25.59
CA GLU A 367 40.57 12.89 25.46
C GLU A 367 39.88 11.62 24.98
N GLU A 368 38.69 11.34 25.51
CA GLU A 368 37.87 10.18 25.10
C GLU A 368 37.30 10.37 23.70
N ALA A 369 36.93 11.60 23.31
CA ALA A 369 36.50 11.91 21.97
C ALA A 369 37.61 11.66 20.94
N GLN A 370 38.86 11.98 21.28
CA GLN A 370 40.01 11.66 20.43
C GLN A 370 40.24 10.14 20.32
N ALA A 371 40.09 9.40 21.42
CA ALA A 371 40.18 7.94 21.41
C ALA A 371 39.04 7.31 20.58
N PHE A 372 37.81 7.81 20.71
CA PHE A 372 36.67 7.42 19.89
C PHE A 372 36.94 7.68 18.40
N ALA A 373 37.42 8.87 18.04
CA ALA A 373 37.76 9.20 16.65
C ALA A 373 38.86 8.28 16.10
N GLY A 374 39.89 7.97 16.90
CA GLY A 374 40.92 7.00 16.54
C GLY A 374 40.37 5.60 16.29
N LEU A 375 39.41 5.15 17.09
CA LEU A 375 38.72 3.88 16.90
C LEU A 375 37.88 3.88 15.61
N VAL A 376 37.11 4.95 15.34
CA VAL A 376 36.32 5.07 14.11
C VAL A 376 37.23 5.06 12.88
N GLN A 377 38.32 5.82 12.91
CA GLN A 377 39.30 5.90 11.83
C GLN A 377 39.93 4.53 11.56
N ALA A 378 40.38 3.83 12.61
CA ALA A 378 40.96 2.51 12.48
C ALA A 378 39.98 1.51 11.86
N MET A 379 38.72 1.51 12.34
CA MET A 379 37.68 0.63 11.78
C MET A 379 37.37 0.95 10.31
N TYR A 380 37.39 2.24 9.94
CA TYR A 380 37.17 2.70 8.57
C TYR A 380 38.29 2.25 7.64
N GLU A 381 39.55 2.45 8.04
CA GLU A 381 40.74 2.07 7.26
C GLU A 381 40.86 0.55 7.08
N THR A 382 40.47 -0.23 8.09
CA THR A 382 40.52 -1.71 8.02
C THR A 382 39.26 -2.35 7.44
N ASN A 383 38.24 -1.56 7.06
CA ASN A 383 36.93 -2.04 6.61
C ASN A 383 36.30 -3.06 7.59
N THR A 384 36.33 -2.74 8.88
CA THR A 384 35.81 -3.57 9.96
C THR A 384 34.58 -2.95 10.63
N VAL A 385 33.81 -3.79 11.28
CA VAL A 385 32.65 -3.44 12.11
C VAL A 385 32.84 -3.99 13.51
N ALA A 386 32.22 -3.37 14.51
CA ALA A 386 32.26 -3.84 15.89
C ALA A 386 30.92 -4.46 16.28
N ILE A 387 30.91 -5.67 16.82
CA ILE A 387 29.73 -6.33 17.36
C ILE A 387 29.52 -5.88 18.81
N VAL A 388 28.30 -5.46 19.14
CA VAL A 388 27.98 -4.77 20.38
C VAL A 388 26.79 -5.41 21.09
N ARG A 389 26.94 -5.60 22.40
CA ARG A 389 25.83 -5.84 23.33
C ARG A 389 25.34 -4.49 23.85
N LYS A 390 24.13 -4.11 23.44
CA LYS A 390 23.44 -2.89 23.90
C LYS A 390 22.32 -3.27 24.85
N CYS A 391 22.22 -2.59 25.98
CA CYS A 391 21.07 -2.71 26.87
C CYS A 391 20.64 -1.30 27.32
N PHE A 392 19.38 -0.94 27.05
CA PHE A 392 18.89 0.41 27.28
C PHE A 392 18.70 0.75 28.77
N SER A 393 18.19 -0.21 29.54
CA SER A 393 17.92 -0.08 30.97
C SER A 393 17.87 -1.47 31.62
N GLU A 394 17.88 -1.54 32.95
CA GLU A 394 17.81 -2.81 33.69
C GLU A 394 16.55 -3.64 33.43
N ARG A 395 15.50 -2.99 32.92
CA ARG A 395 14.22 -3.61 32.53
C ARG A 395 14.15 -4.00 31.07
N SER A 396 15.17 -3.66 30.28
CA SER A 396 15.21 -3.89 28.84
C SER A 396 15.95 -5.19 28.54
N ALA A 397 15.42 -5.99 27.62
CA ALA A 397 16.17 -7.13 27.09
C ALA A 397 17.48 -6.65 26.44
N PRO A 398 18.59 -7.40 26.59
CA PRO A 398 19.82 -7.11 25.88
C PRO A 398 19.61 -7.28 24.37
N GLU A 399 20.20 -6.39 23.59
CA GLU A 399 20.17 -6.38 22.13
C GLU A 399 21.58 -6.64 21.61
N LEU A 400 21.68 -7.50 20.60
CA LEU A 400 22.89 -7.63 19.80
C LEU A 400 22.78 -6.67 18.60
N GLY A 401 23.86 -6.00 18.26
CA GLY A 401 23.94 -5.17 17.06
C GLY A 401 25.38 -5.01 16.60
N PHE A 402 25.58 -4.27 15.52
CA PHE A 402 26.91 -3.90 15.06
C PHE A 402 27.04 -2.39 14.87
N LEU A 403 28.27 -1.90 15.01
CA LEU A 403 28.68 -0.54 14.72
C LEU A 403 29.42 -0.50 13.39
N ARG A 404 28.94 0.35 12.49
CA ARG A 404 29.63 0.67 11.24
C ARG A 404 30.27 2.04 11.33
N PRO A 405 31.57 2.19 11.03
CA PRO A 405 32.23 3.49 11.06
C PRO A 405 31.72 4.38 9.92
N HIS A 406 31.57 5.68 10.18
CA HIS A 406 31.19 6.67 9.19
C HIS A 406 31.97 7.98 9.42
N ILE A 407 32.61 8.46 8.36
CA ILE A 407 33.40 9.68 8.36
C ILE A 407 32.79 10.60 7.29
N ALA A 408 32.21 11.70 7.75
CA ALA A 408 31.68 12.77 6.90
C ALA A 408 32.61 14.00 6.97
N HIS A 409 32.35 15.01 6.14
CA HIS A 409 33.16 16.24 6.11
C HIS A 409 33.00 17.08 7.38
N ASP A 410 31.84 16.99 8.03
CA ASP A 410 31.40 17.80 9.16
C ASP A 410 31.46 17.06 10.51
N HIS A 411 31.42 15.72 10.51
CA HIS A 411 31.45 14.92 11.74
C HIS A 411 31.98 13.49 11.52
N ILE A 412 32.36 12.85 12.63
CA ILE A 412 32.79 11.44 12.70
C ILE A 412 31.84 10.71 13.65
N CYS A 413 31.25 9.59 13.21
CA CYS A 413 30.31 8.82 14.00
C CYS A 413 30.38 7.31 13.69
N MET A 414 29.59 6.52 14.43
CA MET A 414 29.30 5.13 14.08
C MET A 414 27.79 4.92 13.99
N TYR A 415 27.34 4.09 13.06
CA TYR A 415 25.93 3.67 12.98
C TYR A 415 25.73 2.34 13.70
N TYR A 416 24.85 2.32 14.70
CA TYR A 416 24.39 1.10 15.35
C TYR A 416 23.13 0.57 14.65
N VAL A 417 23.18 -0.70 14.25
CA VAL A 417 22.06 -1.45 13.67
C VAL A 417 21.92 -2.77 14.44
N LYS A 418 20.68 -3.15 14.77
CA LYS A 418 20.38 -4.39 15.51
C LYS A 418 20.62 -5.62 14.63
N LEU A 419 21.11 -6.69 15.24
CA LEU A 419 21.33 -8.00 14.63
C LEU A 419 20.33 -9.04 15.17
N PRO A 420 20.04 -10.10 14.38
CA PRO A 420 19.25 -11.25 14.80
C PRO A 420 19.99 -12.08 15.84
N PHE A 421 19.21 -12.68 16.75
CA PHE A 421 19.62 -13.88 17.46
C PHE A 421 19.35 -15.12 16.61
N ALA A 422 19.82 -16.29 17.08
CA ALA A 422 19.64 -17.54 16.37
C ALA A 422 18.15 -17.87 16.13
N GLU A 423 17.28 -17.49 17.08
CA GLU A 423 15.84 -17.71 17.04
C GLU A 423 15.11 -16.79 16.04
N ASP A 424 15.74 -15.69 15.63
CA ASP A 424 15.18 -14.76 14.63
C ASP A 424 15.43 -15.24 13.19
N LEU A 425 16.39 -16.14 12.99
CA LEU A 425 16.76 -16.65 11.66
C LEU A 425 15.72 -17.66 11.16
N ARG A 426 15.34 -17.52 9.89
CA ARG A 426 14.45 -18.45 9.20
C ARG A 426 15.18 -19.07 8.02
N GLU A 427 15.48 -20.35 8.15
CA GLU A 427 16.13 -21.13 7.10
C GLU A 427 15.06 -21.67 6.17
N PHE A 428 14.95 -21.04 5.00
CA PHE A 428 14.10 -21.51 3.91
C PHE A 428 14.98 -22.06 2.80
N GLU A 429 14.69 -23.27 2.37
CA GLU A 429 15.33 -23.87 1.21
C GLU A 429 14.58 -23.44 -0.06
N PHE A 430 15.33 -22.91 -1.03
CA PHE A 430 14.81 -22.53 -2.34
C PHE A 430 15.64 -23.21 -3.43
N ASP A 431 14.97 -23.61 -4.52
CA ASP A 431 15.65 -24.16 -5.68
C ASP A 431 16.60 -23.14 -6.30
N ASN A 432 17.78 -23.61 -6.73
CA ASN A 432 18.72 -22.76 -7.44
C ASN A 432 18.21 -22.47 -8.87
N LEU A 433 17.92 -21.19 -9.14
CA LEU A 433 17.43 -20.73 -10.44
C LEU A 433 18.46 -20.94 -11.58
N ASP A 434 19.76 -20.89 -11.28
CA ASP A 434 20.83 -21.02 -12.30
C ASP A 434 20.97 -22.45 -12.84
N VAL A 435 20.67 -23.45 -12.01
CA VAL A 435 20.79 -24.88 -12.35
C VAL A 435 19.55 -25.38 -13.09
N THR A 436 18.43 -24.67 -12.94
CA THR A 436 17.15 -25.08 -13.50
C THR A 436 17.09 -24.80 -14.99
N LYS A 437 17.47 -25.80 -15.81
CA LYS A 437 17.48 -25.73 -17.30
C LYS A 437 16.17 -25.23 -17.92
N ARG A 438 15.03 -25.40 -17.22
CA ARG A 438 13.71 -24.96 -17.68
C ARG A 438 13.56 -23.44 -17.73
N ASN A 439 14.31 -22.70 -16.91
CA ASN A 439 14.15 -21.25 -16.73
C ASN A 439 15.40 -20.46 -17.15
N GLN A 440 16.33 -21.09 -17.89
CA GLN A 440 17.51 -20.38 -18.39
C GLN A 440 17.11 -19.42 -19.53
N PRO A 441 17.39 -18.11 -19.40
CA PRO A 441 17.07 -17.16 -20.44
C PRO A 441 17.97 -17.36 -21.67
N ASN A 442 17.43 -17.07 -22.85
CA ASN A 442 18.23 -17.06 -24.09
C ASN A 442 18.98 -15.72 -24.27
N ASP A 443 19.96 -15.70 -25.19
CA ASP A 443 20.77 -14.50 -25.45
C ASP A 443 19.95 -13.27 -25.88
N GLU A 444 18.80 -13.48 -26.54
CA GLU A 444 17.92 -12.38 -26.94
C GLU A 444 17.17 -11.79 -25.74
N GLN A 445 16.72 -12.64 -24.82
CA GLN A 445 16.09 -12.25 -23.56
C GLN A 445 17.08 -11.51 -22.67
N LEU A 446 18.32 -11.98 -22.58
CA LEU A 446 19.39 -11.29 -21.84
C LEU A 446 19.64 -9.89 -22.41
N LYS A 447 19.84 -9.76 -23.72
CA LYS A 447 20.02 -8.45 -24.39
C LYS A 447 18.81 -7.52 -24.19
N CYS A 448 17.60 -8.07 -24.18
CA CYS A 448 16.39 -7.30 -23.97
C CYS A 448 16.35 -6.69 -22.55
N ILE A 449 16.75 -7.47 -21.54
CA ILE A 449 16.86 -7.01 -20.15
C ILE A 449 18.03 -6.04 -19.97
N ASP A 450 19.17 -6.25 -20.62
CA ASP A 450 20.30 -5.30 -20.61
C ASP A 450 19.89 -3.92 -21.15
N ASN A 451 19.13 -3.91 -22.25
CA ASN A 451 18.57 -2.68 -22.82
C ASN A 451 17.56 -2.02 -21.87
N LEU A 452 16.76 -2.81 -21.16
CA LEU A 452 15.83 -2.30 -20.15
C LEU A 452 16.56 -1.64 -18.99
N ILE A 453 17.59 -2.30 -18.43
CA ILE A 453 18.41 -1.78 -17.34
C ILE A 453 19.04 -0.45 -17.75
N THR A 454 19.63 -0.40 -18.96
CA THR A 454 20.25 0.82 -19.49
C THR A 454 19.24 1.96 -19.69
N THR A 455 18.03 1.65 -20.13
CA THR A 455 17.00 2.67 -20.43
C THR A 455 16.29 3.19 -19.19
N MET A 456 16.15 2.34 -18.16
CA MET A 456 15.49 2.67 -16.89
C MET A 456 16.47 2.97 -15.75
N ASP A 457 17.73 3.22 -16.07
CA ASP A 457 18.74 3.62 -15.09
C ASP A 457 18.38 4.99 -14.49
N LEU A 458 18.32 5.06 -13.15
CA LEU A 458 18.00 6.28 -12.39
C LEU A 458 19.25 7.00 -11.89
N THR A 459 20.43 6.38 -11.99
CA THR A 459 21.66 6.87 -11.33
C THR A 459 22.16 8.18 -11.93
N HIS A 460 21.97 8.38 -13.25
CA HIS A 460 22.38 9.58 -13.99
C HIS A 460 21.29 10.06 -14.97
N ALA A 461 20.03 9.72 -14.71
CA ALA A 461 18.94 10.08 -15.61
C ALA A 461 18.56 11.58 -15.56
N ASP A 462 19.08 12.35 -14.60
CA ASP A 462 18.98 13.80 -14.62
C ASP A 462 20.16 14.45 -15.36
N ARG A 463 19.87 15.57 -16.03
CA ARG A 463 20.84 16.33 -16.85
C ARG A 463 21.97 16.94 -16.03
N SER A 464 21.78 17.10 -14.73
CA SER A 464 22.78 17.59 -13.77
C SER A 464 23.86 16.55 -13.44
N GLY A 465 23.71 15.30 -13.91
CA GLY A 465 24.55 14.16 -13.51
C GLY A 465 24.21 13.61 -12.13
N GLU A 466 23.18 14.14 -11.48
CA GLU A 466 22.65 13.68 -10.20
C GLU A 466 21.65 12.53 -10.37
N GLU A 467 21.44 11.77 -9.29
CA GLU A 467 20.44 10.71 -9.23
C GLU A 467 19.05 11.28 -9.50
N ALA A 468 18.39 10.77 -10.53
CA ALA A 468 17.17 11.32 -11.06
C ALA A 468 16.01 11.20 -10.04
N PHE A 469 15.98 10.10 -9.29
CA PHE A 469 15.00 9.88 -8.23
C PHE A 469 15.69 9.55 -6.92
N ARG A 470 15.64 10.48 -5.96
CA ARG A 470 16.25 10.34 -4.63
C ARG A 470 15.19 10.04 -3.55
N PRO A 471 15.03 8.78 -3.11
CA PRO A 471 13.95 8.41 -2.19
C PRO A 471 14.10 9.00 -0.78
N ASP A 472 15.33 9.34 -0.38
CA ASP A 472 15.67 9.90 0.93
C ASP A 472 15.11 11.32 1.16
N ILE A 473 14.92 12.09 0.09
CA ILE A 473 14.31 13.43 0.14
C ILE A 473 12.80 13.41 -0.13
N VAL A 474 12.27 12.30 -0.66
CA VAL A 474 10.85 12.15 -1.01
C VAL A 474 10.02 11.92 0.24
N PHE A 475 9.00 12.75 0.43
CA PHE A 475 8.10 12.62 1.57
C PHE A 475 7.17 11.42 1.44
N ASN A 476 6.79 10.82 2.57
CA ASN A 476 5.82 9.74 2.61
C ASN A 476 4.43 10.24 2.14
N PRO A 477 3.95 9.82 0.95
CA PRO A 477 2.71 10.34 0.37
C PRO A 477 1.48 9.99 1.21
N TYR A 478 1.54 8.90 1.96
CA TYR A 478 0.46 8.50 2.88
C TYR A 478 0.17 9.58 3.91
N ILE A 479 1.22 10.19 4.48
CA ILE A 479 1.05 11.19 5.54
C ILE A 479 0.36 12.43 5.00
N GLN A 480 0.81 12.92 3.84
CA GLN A 480 0.25 14.11 3.23
C GLN A 480 -1.19 13.87 2.76
N ARG A 481 -1.47 12.68 2.22
CA ARG A 481 -2.81 12.28 1.82
C ARG A 481 -3.77 12.23 3.01
N MET A 482 -3.30 11.76 4.17
CA MET A 482 -4.08 11.76 5.41
C MET A 482 -4.41 13.20 5.82
N PHE A 483 -3.43 14.11 5.83
CA PHE A 483 -3.64 15.52 6.16
C PHE A 483 -4.65 16.20 5.24
N GLN A 484 -4.53 15.99 3.92
CA GLN A 484 -5.52 16.50 2.95
C GLN A 484 -6.91 15.94 3.21
N SER A 485 -7.02 14.65 3.56
CA SER A 485 -8.32 14.01 3.82
C SER A 485 -8.98 14.56 5.09
N ILE A 486 -8.19 14.80 6.14
CA ILE A 486 -8.67 15.43 7.38
C ILE A 486 -9.09 16.88 7.12
N ALA A 487 -8.25 17.67 6.44
CA ALA A 487 -8.55 19.06 6.11
C ALA A 487 -9.81 19.18 5.23
N ARG A 488 -9.94 18.31 4.22
CA ARG A 488 -11.13 18.26 3.39
C ARG A 488 -12.37 17.91 4.19
N ARG A 489 -12.32 16.87 5.03
CA ARG A 489 -13.48 16.51 5.88
C ARG A 489 -13.84 17.61 6.87
N ALA A 490 -12.88 18.42 7.32
CA ALA A 490 -13.14 19.55 8.20
C ALA A 490 -13.84 20.72 7.50
N VAL A 491 -13.41 21.05 6.27
CA VAL A 491 -13.98 22.18 5.49
C VAL A 491 -15.25 21.78 4.73
N THR A 492 -15.28 20.58 4.15
CA THR A 492 -16.44 20.01 3.45
C THR A 492 -16.86 18.68 4.09
N PRO A 493 -17.62 18.72 5.21
CA PRO A 493 -18.02 17.53 5.97
C PRO A 493 -18.86 16.52 5.20
N ASP A 494 -19.67 16.96 4.24
CA ASP A 494 -20.65 16.11 3.54
C ASP A 494 -20.12 15.56 2.21
N GLU A 495 -19.00 16.09 1.69
CA GLU A 495 -18.46 15.62 0.41
C GLU A 495 -17.75 14.27 0.56
N PRO A 496 -17.87 13.35 -0.43
CA PRO A 496 -17.06 12.14 -0.44
C PRO A 496 -15.58 12.49 -0.62
N LEU A 497 -14.70 11.67 -0.04
CA LEU A 497 -13.27 11.82 -0.26
C LEU A 497 -12.96 11.49 -1.73
N SER A 498 -12.48 12.46 -2.50
CA SER A 498 -11.98 12.19 -3.85
C SER A 498 -10.59 11.56 -3.78
N LEU A 499 -10.27 10.59 -4.64
CA LEU A 499 -8.87 10.29 -4.94
C LEU A 499 -8.27 11.57 -5.55
N SER A 500 -7.38 12.23 -4.82
CA SER A 500 -6.55 13.30 -5.38
C SER A 500 -5.23 12.64 -5.78
N ASN A 501 -4.94 12.69 -7.08
CA ASN A 501 -3.71 12.18 -7.65
C ASN A 501 -2.56 13.18 -7.51
N THR A 502 -2.80 14.40 -7.03
CA THR A 502 -1.84 15.51 -7.05
C THR A 502 -0.49 15.16 -6.40
N ILE A 503 -0.50 14.41 -5.28
CA ILE A 503 0.75 13.96 -4.63
C ILE A 503 1.49 12.91 -5.48
N MET A 504 0.76 11.98 -6.09
CA MET A 504 1.32 11.00 -7.03
C MET A 504 1.87 11.71 -8.26
N GLU A 505 1.10 12.62 -8.85
CA GLU A 505 1.46 13.35 -10.07
C GLU A 505 2.66 14.27 -9.88
N MET A 506 2.84 14.86 -8.69
CA MET A 506 4.04 15.63 -8.33
C MET A 506 5.30 14.76 -8.24
N ASN A 507 5.19 13.55 -7.67
CA ASN A 507 6.32 12.61 -7.57
C ASN A 507 6.64 11.88 -8.88
N ASP A 508 5.68 11.80 -9.81
CA ASP A 508 5.72 10.91 -10.98
C ASP A 508 6.26 11.58 -12.27
N ARG A 509 6.56 12.89 -12.28
CA ARG A 509 7.01 13.56 -13.52
C ARG A 509 8.33 13.01 -14.06
N LEU A 510 9.28 12.70 -13.19
CA LEU A 510 10.56 12.13 -13.59
C LEU A 510 10.38 10.69 -14.12
N LEU A 511 9.54 9.90 -13.44
CA LEU A 511 9.18 8.55 -13.88
C LEU A 511 8.44 8.54 -15.22
N ARG A 512 7.62 9.57 -15.53
CA ARG A 512 6.93 9.67 -16.82
C ARG A 512 7.86 9.88 -18.01
N SER A 513 8.96 10.63 -17.85
CA SER A 513 9.96 10.77 -18.91
C SER A 513 10.62 9.42 -19.22
N ILE A 514 10.96 8.68 -18.17
CA ILE A 514 11.58 7.35 -18.28
C ILE A 514 10.58 6.32 -18.80
N ALA A 515 9.34 6.34 -18.34
CA ALA A 515 8.25 5.49 -18.81
C ALA A 515 7.94 5.72 -20.30
N GLY A 516 8.04 6.97 -20.77
CA GLY A 516 7.95 7.29 -22.19
C GLY A 516 9.09 6.65 -23.00
N LYS A 517 10.33 6.73 -22.52
CA LYS A 517 11.52 6.14 -23.16
C LYS A 517 11.49 4.60 -23.14
N SER A 518 10.96 3.99 -22.07
CA SER A 518 10.97 2.53 -21.90
C SER A 518 9.80 1.81 -22.58
N LYS A 519 8.75 2.53 -23.02
CA LYS A 519 7.55 1.93 -23.63
C LYS A 519 7.85 0.98 -24.78
N ASN A 520 8.78 1.35 -25.67
CA ASN A 520 9.15 0.51 -26.81
C ASN A 520 9.83 -0.80 -26.37
N ILE A 521 10.71 -0.73 -25.37
CA ILE A 521 11.42 -1.90 -24.85
C ILE A 521 10.46 -2.81 -24.08
N LEU A 522 9.54 -2.24 -23.29
CA LEU A 522 8.52 -3.01 -22.58
C LEU A 522 7.61 -3.80 -23.54
N ASN A 523 7.28 -3.25 -24.70
CA ASN A 523 6.56 -3.99 -25.74
C ASN A 523 7.38 -5.18 -26.27
N ILE A 524 8.68 -4.99 -26.50
CA ILE A 524 9.58 -6.07 -26.94
C ILE A 524 9.70 -7.16 -25.86
N ILE A 525 9.77 -6.78 -24.58
CA ILE A 525 9.78 -7.73 -23.46
C ILE A 525 8.47 -8.53 -23.43
N HIS A 526 7.33 -7.86 -23.56
CA HIS A 526 6.02 -8.53 -23.59
C HIS A 526 5.94 -9.57 -24.71
N GLU A 527 6.53 -9.30 -25.88
CA GLU A 527 6.60 -10.25 -26.99
C GLU A 527 7.56 -11.43 -26.71
N LYS A 528 8.69 -11.18 -26.04
CA LYS A 528 9.77 -12.16 -25.82
C LYS A 528 9.60 -13.02 -24.57
N PHE A 529 8.78 -12.59 -23.61
CA PHE A 529 8.49 -13.29 -22.36
C PHE A 529 7.00 -13.64 -22.28
N ALA A 530 6.62 -14.77 -22.86
CA ALA A 530 5.23 -15.23 -22.84
C ALA A 530 4.78 -15.58 -21.41
N LEU A 531 3.77 -14.86 -20.93
CA LEU A 531 3.10 -15.12 -19.65
C LEU A 531 1.70 -15.66 -19.92
N HIS A 532 1.31 -16.71 -19.20
CA HIS A 532 -0.04 -17.26 -19.25
C HIS A 532 -0.69 -17.08 -17.89
N ASP A 533 -1.85 -16.41 -17.85
CA ASP A 533 -2.65 -16.35 -16.63
C ASP A 533 -3.19 -17.75 -16.32
N THR A 534 -2.85 -18.26 -15.14
CA THR A 534 -3.52 -19.42 -14.56
C THR A 534 -4.81 -18.96 -13.90
N ASP A 535 -5.89 -19.76 -13.99
CA ASP A 535 -7.19 -19.46 -13.38
C ASP A 535 -7.04 -18.92 -11.94
N ARG A 536 -7.15 -17.60 -11.79
CA ARG A 536 -7.08 -16.95 -10.49
C ARG A 536 -8.33 -17.35 -9.71
N ARG A 537 -8.18 -17.57 -8.39
CA ARG A 537 -9.30 -17.67 -7.44
C ARG A 537 -10.35 -16.61 -7.81
N GLN A 538 -11.61 -17.01 -8.01
CA GLN A 538 -12.70 -16.13 -8.40
C GLN A 538 -12.60 -14.81 -7.62
N LYS A 539 -12.47 -13.68 -8.33
CA LYS A 539 -12.59 -12.36 -7.70
C LYS A 539 -13.93 -12.37 -6.98
N ILE A 540 -13.92 -12.21 -5.66
CA ILE A 540 -15.14 -12.08 -4.86
C ILE A 540 -15.93 -10.94 -5.50
N THR A 541 -17.08 -11.26 -6.09
CA THR A 541 -17.95 -10.26 -6.69
C THR A 541 -18.50 -9.40 -5.56
N THR A 542 -17.82 -8.29 -5.26
CA THR A 542 -18.29 -7.31 -4.27
C THR A 542 -19.62 -6.72 -4.74
N GLY A 543 -20.52 -6.37 -3.82
CA GLY A 543 -21.82 -5.77 -4.15
C GLY A 543 -21.75 -4.56 -5.09
N ASP A 544 -20.63 -3.84 -5.09
CA ASP A 544 -20.32 -2.76 -6.04
C ASP A 544 -20.23 -3.22 -7.51
N ALA A 545 -19.75 -4.43 -7.78
CA ALA A 545 -19.71 -5.01 -9.11
C ALA A 545 -21.08 -5.54 -9.56
N LEU A 546 -22.02 -5.71 -8.62
CA LEU A 546 -23.39 -6.20 -8.87
C LEU A 546 -24.44 -5.09 -8.95
N PHE A 547 -24.22 -3.98 -8.22
CA PHE A 547 -25.21 -2.91 -8.04
C PHE A 547 -24.63 -1.49 -8.21
N GLY A 548 -23.33 -1.34 -8.49
CA GLY A 548 -22.76 -0.03 -8.76
C GLY A 548 -23.49 0.61 -9.94
N ASN A 549 -24.07 1.80 -9.72
CA ASN A 549 -24.69 2.61 -10.77
C ASN A 549 -23.81 2.65 -12.02
N VAL A 550 -24.43 2.71 -13.19
CA VAL A 550 -23.76 2.74 -14.51
C VAL A 550 -22.65 3.81 -14.55
N ASP A 551 -22.81 4.92 -13.81
CA ASP A 551 -21.81 5.98 -13.67
C ASP A 551 -20.54 5.58 -12.88
N SER A 552 -20.67 4.67 -11.91
CA SER A 552 -19.55 4.15 -11.09
C SER A 552 -18.81 2.97 -11.72
N ALA A 553 -19.48 2.22 -12.61
CA ALA A 553 -18.84 1.20 -13.45
C ALA A 553 -18.07 1.84 -14.61
N ALA A 554 -18.66 2.85 -15.29
CA ALA A 554 -18.00 3.59 -16.37
C ALA A 554 -16.76 4.37 -15.90
N LYS A 555 -16.73 4.83 -14.64
CA LYS A 555 -15.56 5.50 -14.05
C LYS A 555 -14.41 4.56 -13.72
N ARG A 556 -14.70 3.27 -13.45
CA ARG A 556 -13.69 2.23 -13.19
C ARG A 556 -13.23 1.55 -14.48
N ALA A 557 -14.10 1.36 -15.47
CA ALA A 557 -13.72 0.83 -16.78
C ALA A 557 -12.71 1.74 -17.51
N ARG A 558 -12.79 3.07 -17.30
CA ARG A 558 -11.80 4.03 -17.83
C ARG A 558 -10.42 3.99 -17.18
N LEU A 559 -10.24 3.24 -16.09
CA LEU A 559 -8.93 3.01 -15.48
C LEU A 559 -8.25 1.73 -16.00
N ASP A 560 -9.00 0.86 -16.70
CA ASP A 560 -8.52 -0.35 -17.37
C ASP A 560 -8.87 -0.29 -18.86
N GLU A 561 -8.40 0.74 -19.58
CA GLU A 561 -8.52 0.79 -21.04
C GLU A 561 -7.34 0.06 -21.69
N ASN A 562 -7.53 -1.22 -22.02
CA ASN A 562 -6.86 -1.85 -23.15
C ASN A 562 -7.57 -3.13 -23.64
N GLU A 563 -8.91 -3.13 -23.75
CA GLU A 563 -9.60 -4.13 -24.57
C GLU A 563 -10.73 -3.46 -25.36
N ASN A 564 -10.57 -3.45 -26.69
CA ASN A 564 -11.63 -3.13 -27.64
C ASN A 564 -12.71 -4.22 -27.51
N ILE A 565 -13.89 -3.86 -27.03
CA ILE A 565 -15.09 -4.69 -27.15
C ILE A 565 -16.12 -3.87 -27.92
N GLU A 566 -16.38 -4.30 -29.16
CA GLU A 566 -17.51 -3.81 -29.96
C GLU A 566 -18.81 -4.14 -29.24
N GLU A 567 -19.61 -3.11 -28.93
CA GLU A 567 -20.96 -3.29 -28.42
C GLU A 567 -21.88 -3.87 -29.53
N PRO A 568 -22.66 -4.94 -29.28
CA PRO A 568 -23.71 -5.32 -30.18
C PRO A 568 -24.93 -4.42 -29.95
N THR A 569 -25.26 -3.62 -30.96
CA THR A 569 -26.54 -2.92 -31.08
C THR A 569 -27.67 -3.93 -31.19
N THR A 570 -28.67 -3.90 -30.31
CA THR A 570 -30.01 -4.36 -30.67
C THR A 570 -31.11 -3.55 -30.00
N ASP A 571 -32.10 -3.29 -30.85
CA ASP A 571 -33.21 -2.36 -30.74
C ASP A 571 -34.15 -2.54 -29.54
N SER A 572 -34.78 -1.41 -29.22
CA SER A 572 -35.95 -1.29 -28.37
C SER A 572 -37.06 -2.26 -28.76
N THR A 573 -37.70 -2.88 -27.77
CA THR A 573 -39.16 -2.92 -27.71
C THR A 573 -39.62 -3.02 -26.26
N THR A 574 -40.17 -1.91 -25.79
CA THR A 574 -41.00 -1.83 -24.58
C THR A 574 -42.28 -2.63 -24.77
N THR A 575 -42.53 -3.59 -23.87
CA THR A 575 -43.91 -3.95 -23.51
C THR A 575 -44.00 -4.16 -22.01
N THR A 576 -44.82 -3.32 -21.40
CA THR A 576 -45.23 -3.30 -20.00
C THR A 576 -46.02 -4.55 -19.62
N ALA A 577 -45.65 -5.22 -18.52
CA ALA A 577 -46.57 -5.97 -17.67
C ALA A 577 -45.98 -6.14 -16.27
N ASP A 578 -46.50 -5.35 -15.34
CA ASP A 578 -46.29 -5.48 -13.91
C ASP A 578 -46.90 -6.77 -13.33
N SER A 579 -46.43 -7.10 -12.12
CA SER A 579 -46.98 -8.04 -11.12
C SER A 579 -46.62 -9.53 -11.25
N ALA A 580 -45.35 -9.85 -10.98
CA ALA A 580 -44.97 -11.13 -10.39
C ALA A 580 -44.52 -10.91 -8.94
N SER A 581 -45.03 -11.70 -8.00
CA SER A 581 -44.64 -11.63 -6.58
C SER A 581 -43.13 -11.83 -6.40
N PHE A 582 -42.56 -11.23 -5.35
CA PHE A 582 -41.14 -11.28 -5.01
C PHE A 582 -40.58 -12.72 -4.94
N GLU A 583 -41.42 -13.69 -4.55
CA GLU A 583 -41.08 -15.12 -4.53
C GLU A 583 -40.94 -15.73 -5.94
N ALA A 584 -41.75 -15.29 -6.91
CA ALA A 584 -41.66 -15.77 -8.29
C ALA A 584 -40.39 -15.25 -9.00
N GLN A 585 -39.94 -14.03 -8.67
CA GLN A 585 -38.70 -13.46 -9.20
C GLN A 585 -37.44 -14.08 -8.55
N ALA A 586 -37.49 -14.39 -7.25
CA ALA A 586 -36.41 -15.11 -6.57
C ALA A 586 -36.30 -16.57 -7.04
N ALA A 587 -37.43 -17.25 -7.25
CA ALA A 587 -37.48 -18.59 -7.83
C ALA A 587 -36.99 -18.60 -9.29
N ALA A 588 -37.36 -17.61 -10.11
CA ALA A 588 -36.87 -17.49 -11.49
C ALA A 588 -35.35 -17.24 -11.55
N LYS A 589 -34.79 -16.45 -10.64
CA LYS A 589 -33.33 -16.25 -10.53
C LYS A 589 -32.60 -17.50 -10.02
N LYS A 590 -33.13 -18.23 -9.03
CA LYS A 590 -32.57 -19.53 -8.59
C LYS A 590 -32.64 -20.54 -9.75
N LYS A 591 -33.74 -20.55 -10.52
CA LYS A 591 -33.94 -21.39 -11.70
C LYS A 591 -33.04 -21.00 -12.90
N ALA A 592 -32.45 -19.79 -12.93
CA ALA A 592 -31.51 -19.39 -13.97
C ALA A 592 -30.03 -19.63 -13.59
N ALA A 593 -29.72 -19.76 -12.29
CA ALA A 593 -28.34 -19.86 -11.78
C ALA A 593 -27.94 -21.26 -11.28
N LEU A 594 -28.90 -22.14 -11.00
CA LEU A 594 -28.61 -23.49 -10.53
C LEU A 594 -28.04 -24.34 -11.67
N ARG A 595 -26.75 -24.68 -11.57
CA ARG A 595 -26.06 -25.59 -12.52
C ARG A 595 -25.76 -26.96 -11.93
N ASN A 596 -25.71 -27.08 -10.60
CA ASN A 596 -25.35 -28.31 -9.90
C ASN A 596 -26.31 -28.58 -8.73
N VAL A 597 -26.49 -29.85 -8.35
CA VAL A 597 -27.24 -30.26 -7.15
C VAL A 597 -26.45 -29.87 -5.90
N GLY A 598 -27.06 -29.11 -4.98
CA GLY A 598 -26.42 -28.69 -3.72
C GLY A 598 -26.61 -29.68 -2.57
N THR A 599 -25.75 -29.62 -1.55
CA THR A 599 -25.83 -30.48 -0.35
C THR A 599 -26.86 -30.01 0.70
N LEU A 600 -27.30 -28.74 0.61
CA LEU A 600 -28.26 -28.15 1.54
C LEU A 600 -29.71 -28.61 1.25
N THR A 601 -30.14 -28.60 -0.02
CA THR A 601 -31.49 -28.98 -0.49
C THR A 601 -31.44 -29.90 -1.72
N PRO A 602 -30.77 -31.07 -1.65
CA PRO A 602 -30.45 -31.90 -2.81
C PRO A 602 -31.68 -32.39 -3.59
N VAL A 603 -32.76 -32.78 -2.92
CA VAL A 603 -33.99 -33.29 -3.56
C VAL A 603 -34.69 -32.20 -4.40
N GLU A 604 -34.79 -30.98 -3.87
CA GLU A 604 -35.44 -29.85 -4.55
C GLU A 604 -34.59 -29.37 -5.74
N ASP A 605 -33.28 -29.26 -5.54
CA ASP A 605 -32.35 -28.83 -6.56
C ASP A 605 -32.30 -29.85 -7.73
N PHE A 606 -32.38 -31.16 -7.43
CA PHE A 606 -32.45 -32.21 -8.43
C PHE A 606 -33.75 -32.16 -9.26
N LYS A 607 -34.91 -32.03 -8.62
CA LYS A 607 -36.19 -31.90 -9.35
C LYS A 607 -36.19 -30.67 -10.26
N LEU A 608 -35.65 -29.54 -9.79
CA LEU A 608 -35.54 -28.31 -10.58
C LEU A 608 -34.61 -28.45 -11.80
N LEU A 609 -33.45 -29.12 -11.65
CA LEU A 609 -32.51 -29.34 -12.75
C LEU A 609 -33.10 -30.28 -13.82
N ILE A 610 -33.87 -31.28 -13.42
CA ILE A 610 -34.56 -32.21 -14.33
C ILE A 610 -35.67 -31.48 -15.11
N GLU A 611 -36.36 -30.52 -14.50
CA GLU A 611 -37.35 -29.67 -15.19
C GLU A 611 -36.71 -28.67 -16.17
N GLN A 612 -35.49 -28.18 -15.88
CA GLN A 612 -34.78 -27.21 -16.73
C GLN A 612 -34.19 -27.84 -17.99
N GLY A 613 -33.83 -29.14 -17.96
CA GLY A 613 -33.27 -29.85 -19.11
C GLY A 613 -31.81 -29.50 -19.45
N SER A 614 -31.13 -28.71 -18.62
CA SER A 614 -29.70 -28.39 -18.71
C SER A 614 -29.12 -28.24 -17.30
N PRO A 615 -28.07 -28.99 -16.90
CA PRO A 615 -27.23 -29.91 -17.67
C PRO A 615 -27.91 -31.26 -18.01
N SER A 616 -27.19 -32.14 -18.71
CA SER A 616 -27.76 -33.40 -19.22
C SER A 616 -28.30 -34.30 -18.10
N PHE A 617 -29.37 -35.05 -18.35
CA PHE A 617 -30.00 -35.94 -17.36
C PHE A 617 -28.99 -36.88 -16.70
N ALA A 618 -28.10 -37.50 -17.50
CA ALA A 618 -27.04 -38.37 -17.00
C ALA A 618 -26.05 -37.67 -16.05
N GLU A 619 -25.78 -36.38 -16.27
CA GLU A 619 -24.88 -35.59 -15.42
C GLU A 619 -25.55 -35.21 -14.11
N VAL A 620 -26.82 -34.81 -14.15
CA VAL A 620 -27.63 -34.50 -12.95
C VAL A 620 -27.81 -35.75 -12.07
N CYS A 621 -28.07 -36.92 -12.67
CA CYS A 621 -28.14 -38.20 -11.95
C CYS A 621 -26.81 -38.57 -11.30
N LYS A 622 -25.67 -38.40 -12.00
CA LYS A 622 -24.34 -38.63 -11.40
C LYS A 622 -24.05 -37.70 -10.22
N GLN A 623 -24.44 -36.43 -10.32
CA GLN A 623 -24.30 -35.49 -9.21
C GLN A 623 -25.12 -35.94 -7.98
N MET A 624 -26.36 -36.39 -8.19
CA MET A 624 -27.17 -36.94 -7.11
C MET A 624 -26.55 -38.21 -6.49
N CYS A 625 -26.05 -39.14 -7.32
CA CYS A 625 -25.36 -40.34 -6.84
C CYS A 625 -24.14 -40.00 -5.96
N ASN A 626 -23.33 -39.03 -6.38
CA ASN A 626 -22.15 -38.60 -5.61
C ASN A 626 -22.54 -37.96 -4.28
N ILE A 627 -23.61 -37.15 -4.25
CA ILE A 627 -24.11 -36.55 -3.01
C ILE A 627 -24.63 -37.61 -2.05
N ILE A 628 -25.33 -38.63 -2.54
CA ILE A 628 -25.77 -39.77 -1.72
C ILE A 628 -24.54 -40.47 -1.11
N LEU A 629 -23.51 -40.75 -1.92
CA LEU A 629 -22.27 -41.37 -1.42
C LEU A 629 -21.54 -40.49 -0.40
N GLU A 630 -21.47 -39.17 -0.60
CA GLU A 630 -20.89 -38.22 0.35
C GLU A 630 -21.66 -38.15 1.66
N LEU A 631 -22.99 -38.10 1.60
CA LEU A 631 -23.84 -38.06 2.80
C LEU A 631 -23.70 -39.35 3.62
N VAL A 632 -23.51 -40.50 2.97
CA VAL A 632 -23.25 -41.78 3.65
C VAL A 632 -21.81 -41.86 4.18
N HIS A 633 -20.81 -41.34 3.44
CA HIS A 633 -19.40 -41.35 3.87
C HIS A 633 -19.11 -40.41 5.04
N ASN A 634 -19.74 -39.23 5.05
CA ASN A 634 -19.46 -38.16 6.01
C ASN A 634 -20.43 -38.16 7.21
N SER A 635 -21.33 -39.14 7.31
CA SER A 635 -22.25 -39.27 8.45
C SER A 635 -21.51 -39.76 9.70
N HIS A 636 -21.59 -39.00 10.79
CA HIS A 636 -21.25 -39.47 12.13
C HIS A 636 -22.50 -40.12 12.75
N GLY A 637 -22.58 -41.45 12.72
CA GLY A 637 -23.78 -42.20 13.12
C GLY A 637 -24.95 -41.99 12.15
N ASP A 638 -26.19 -41.96 12.65
CA ASP A 638 -27.41 -41.97 11.81
C ASP A 638 -27.87 -40.58 11.33
N ALA A 639 -27.15 -39.51 11.68
CA ALA A 639 -27.62 -38.12 11.53
C ALA A 639 -27.92 -37.70 10.08
N LEU A 640 -27.20 -38.24 9.09
CA LEU A 640 -27.37 -37.89 7.67
C LEU A 640 -28.05 -39.00 6.84
N PHE A 641 -28.30 -40.17 7.44
CA PHE A 641 -28.90 -41.32 6.76
C PHE A 641 -30.34 -41.08 6.31
N GLU A 642 -31.13 -40.34 7.09
CA GLU A 642 -32.50 -39.96 6.71
C GLU A 642 -32.50 -39.11 5.43
N LYS A 643 -31.57 -38.15 5.34
CA LYS A 643 -31.45 -37.25 4.19
C LYS A 643 -30.91 -37.99 2.95
N ALA A 644 -29.94 -38.88 3.13
CA ALA A 644 -29.42 -39.73 2.07
C ALA A 644 -30.49 -40.67 1.52
N PHE A 645 -31.35 -41.22 2.39
CA PHE A 645 -32.45 -42.09 2.00
C PHE A 645 -33.53 -41.35 1.19
N GLN A 646 -33.89 -40.12 1.59
CA GLN A 646 -34.82 -39.28 0.82
C GLN A 646 -34.29 -38.94 -0.59
N CYS A 647 -32.98 -38.69 -0.70
CA CYS A 647 -32.32 -38.52 -2.00
C CYS A 647 -32.40 -39.80 -2.86
N LEU A 648 -32.19 -40.97 -2.24
CA LEU A 648 -32.25 -42.27 -2.90
C LEU A 648 -33.67 -42.58 -3.43
N GLN A 649 -34.71 -42.31 -2.64
CA GLN A 649 -36.11 -42.45 -3.06
C GLN A 649 -36.45 -41.53 -4.24
N CYS A 650 -36.04 -40.26 -4.16
CA CYS A 650 -36.26 -39.29 -5.24
C CYS A 650 -35.53 -39.70 -6.53
N LEU A 651 -34.32 -40.25 -6.42
CA LEU A 651 -33.56 -40.76 -7.56
C LEU A 651 -34.28 -41.96 -8.21
N ARG A 652 -34.79 -42.90 -7.39
CA ARG A 652 -35.55 -44.08 -7.89
C ARG A 652 -36.78 -43.67 -8.69
N GLU A 653 -37.60 -42.77 -8.13
CA GLU A 653 -38.83 -42.29 -8.80
C GLU A 653 -38.54 -41.65 -10.16
N ILE A 654 -37.50 -40.81 -10.23
CA ILE A 654 -37.14 -40.11 -11.46
C ILE A 654 -36.52 -41.06 -12.50
N CYS A 655 -35.71 -42.03 -12.07
CA CYS A 655 -35.17 -43.08 -12.94
C CYS A 655 -36.26 -43.95 -13.57
N ILE A 656 -37.33 -44.29 -12.83
CA ILE A 656 -38.51 -45.00 -13.36
C ILE A 656 -39.24 -44.12 -14.38
N ASN A 657 -39.53 -42.87 -14.01
CA ASN A 657 -40.29 -41.95 -14.87
C ASN A 657 -39.58 -41.58 -16.18
N LYS A 658 -38.25 -41.59 -16.21
CA LYS A 658 -37.42 -41.28 -17.39
C LYS A 658 -36.90 -42.52 -18.12
N LEU A 659 -37.31 -43.72 -17.70
CA LEU A 659 -36.91 -45.01 -18.30
C LEU A 659 -35.39 -45.25 -18.32
N GLU A 660 -34.66 -44.76 -17.32
CA GLU A 660 -33.21 -44.95 -17.18
C GLU A 660 -32.85 -45.62 -15.84
N PRO A 661 -33.13 -46.93 -15.67
CA PRO A 661 -32.97 -47.63 -14.39
C PRO A 661 -31.51 -47.92 -14.02
N LYS A 662 -30.57 -47.80 -14.98
CA LYS A 662 -29.14 -48.14 -14.79
C LYS A 662 -28.48 -47.35 -13.67
N PHE A 663 -28.71 -46.03 -13.61
CA PHE A 663 -28.08 -45.16 -12.61
C PHE A 663 -28.43 -45.54 -11.17
N PHE A 664 -29.69 -45.92 -10.93
CA PHE A 664 -30.16 -46.34 -9.62
C PHE A 664 -29.65 -47.75 -9.27
N ASN A 665 -29.79 -48.72 -10.18
CA ASN A 665 -29.37 -50.10 -9.95
C ASN A 665 -27.84 -50.23 -9.74
N ASP A 666 -27.05 -49.42 -10.44
CA ASP A 666 -25.60 -49.35 -10.27
C ASP A 666 -25.21 -48.73 -8.92
N LEU A 667 -25.93 -47.68 -8.47
CA LEU A 667 -25.71 -47.04 -7.17
C LEU A 667 -26.07 -47.99 -6.02
N GLU A 668 -27.19 -48.71 -6.11
CA GLU A 668 -27.64 -49.66 -5.10
C GLU A 668 -26.64 -50.83 -4.96
N SER A 669 -26.12 -51.32 -6.09
CA SER A 669 -25.03 -52.32 -6.12
C SER A 669 -23.74 -51.81 -5.49
N LEU A 670 -23.40 -50.52 -5.67
CA LEU A 670 -22.23 -49.90 -5.07
C LEU A 670 -22.40 -49.71 -3.55
N LEU A 671 -23.59 -49.32 -3.10
CA LEU A 671 -23.92 -49.21 -1.68
C LEU A 671 -23.86 -50.59 -0.98
N LYS A 672 -24.35 -51.65 -1.63
CA LYS A 672 -24.22 -53.04 -1.13
C LYS A 672 -22.75 -53.44 -0.94
N LYS A 673 -21.88 -53.10 -1.90
CA LYS A 673 -20.43 -53.36 -1.82
C LYS A 673 -19.73 -52.51 -0.76
N GLN A 674 -20.16 -51.27 -0.52
CA GLN A 674 -19.57 -50.44 0.53
C GLN A 674 -19.97 -50.88 1.93
N ALA A 675 -21.21 -51.38 2.09
CA ALA A 675 -21.68 -51.97 3.34
C ALA A 675 -20.90 -53.25 3.72
N SER A 676 -20.31 -53.94 2.74
CA SER A 676 -19.47 -55.12 2.98
C SER A 676 -18.05 -54.82 3.44
N MET A 677 -17.50 -53.66 3.07
CA MET A 677 -16.11 -53.30 3.34
C MET A 677 -15.91 -52.46 4.61
N ILE A 678 -16.94 -51.75 5.09
CA ILE A 678 -16.81 -50.72 6.13
C ILE A 678 -17.92 -50.89 7.18
N ASP A 679 -17.53 -51.18 8.43
CA ASP A 679 -18.46 -51.56 9.51
C ASP A 679 -19.55 -50.52 9.81
N GLY A 680 -19.25 -49.21 9.72
CA GLY A 680 -20.21 -48.13 10.01
C GLY A 680 -21.27 -47.87 8.92
N ARG A 681 -21.32 -48.68 7.85
CA ARG A 681 -22.29 -48.51 6.72
C ARG A 681 -23.30 -49.64 6.63
N LYS A 682 -23.14 -50.65 7.48
CA LYS A 682 -24.12 -51.74 7.63
C LYS A 682 -25.45 -51.18 8.12
N ASP A 683 -25.44 -50.18 8.99
CA ASP A 683 -26.66 -49.56 9.54
C ASP A 683 -27.49 -48.84 8.47
N PHE A 684 -26.84 -48.13 7.53
CA PHE A 684 -27.53 -47.53 6.38
C PHE A 684 -28.09 -48.59 5.42
N TRP A 685 -27.34 -49.67 5.17
CA TRP A 685 -27.82 -50.78 4.33
C TRP A 685 -28.98 -51.53 4.99
N GLN A 686 -28.94 -51.73 6.30
CA GLN A 686 -30.03 -52.33 7.06
C GLN A 686 -31.31 -51.49 6.95
N LYS A 687 -31.20 -50.16 6.97
CA LYS A 687 -32.33 -49.25 6.75
C LYS A 687 -32.95 -49.39 5.34
N ILE A 688 -32.14 -49.63 4.30
CA ILE A 688 -32.62 -49.90 2.94
C ILE A 688 -33.40 -51.23 2.88
N ILE A 689 -32.92 -52.25 3.61
CA ILE A 689 -33.60 -53.55 3.75
C ILE A 689 -34.93 -53.40 4.49
N ASP A 690 -34.93 -52.67 5.62
CA ASP A 690 -36.10 -52.49 6.49
C ASP A 690 -37.24 -51.75 5.74
N GLU A 691 -36.90 -50.77 4.91
CA GLU A 691 -37.84 -50.03 4.04
C GLU A 691 -38.13 -50.73 2.70
N LYS A 692 -37.57 -51.93 2.47
CA LYS A 692 -37.78 -52.79 1.29
C LYS A 692 -37.52 -52.10 -0.06
N LEU A 693 -36.50 -51.26 -0.12
CA LEU A 693 -36.14 -50.54 -1.34
C LEU A 693 -35.20 -51.42 -2.18
N SER A 694 -35.75 -52.09 -3.20
CA SER A 694 -35.00 -53.00 -4.11
C SER A 694 -34.66 -52.34 -5.44
N LEU A 695 -33.79 -53.03 -6.21
CA LEU A 695 -33.51 -52.75 -7.62
C LEU A 695 -34.80 -52.54 -8.44
N ILE A 696 -34.75 -51.61 -9.40
CA ILE A 696 -35.86 -51.36 -10.33
C ILE A 696 -35.99 -52.56 -11.27
N THR A 697 -37.15 -53.21 -11.25
CA THR A 697 -37.41 -54.43 -12.04
C THR A 697 -37.93 -54.13 -13.45
N ASN A 698 -37.93 -55.14 -14.30
CA ASN A 698 -38.50 -55.09 -15.66
C ASN A 698 -40.02 -54.93 -15.69
N GLU A 699 -40.72 -55.20 -14.57
CA GLU A 699 -42.16 -54.91 -14.41
C GLU A 699 -42.41 -53.42 -14.12
N GLU A 700 -41.49 -52.76 -13.41
CA GLU A 700 -41.57 -51.33 -13.08
C GLU A 700 -41.03 -50.42 -14.20
N CYS A 701 -40.03 -50.89 -14.95
CA CYS A 701 -39.43 -50.16 -16.05
C CYS A 701 -39.00 -51.12 -17.18
N VAL A 702 -39.53 -50.92 -18.39
CA VAL A 702 -39.30 -51.79 -19.56
C VAL A 702 -37.82 -51.87 -19.97
N GLU A 703 -37.04 -50.83 -19.69
CA GLU A 703 -35.59 -50.74 -19.96
C GLU A 703 -34.72 -51.40 -18.88
N SER A 704 -35.32 -51.99 -17.83
CA SER A 704 -34.57 -52.74 -16.81
C SER A 704 -34.40 -54.20 -17.22
N ASN A 705 -33.20 -54.74 -17.02
CA ASN A 705 -32.89 -56.14 -17.25
C ASN A 705 -33.08 -57.02 -16.00
N VAL A 706 -33.50 -56.42 -14.86
CA VAL A 706 -33.62 -57.12 -13.56
C VAL A 706 -35.00 -57.74 -13.43
N ILE A 707 -35.07 -59.03 -13.17
CA ILE A 707 -36.33 -59.77 -12.99
C ILE A 707 -36.80 -59.62 -11.52
N PRO A 708 -38.10 -59.61 -11.18
CA PRO A 708 -38.56 -59.41 -9.80
C PRO A 708 -37.97 -60.41 -8.78
N ILE A 709 -37.71 -61.64 -9.21
CA ILE A 709 -37.07 -62.67 -8.39
C ILE A 709 -35.60 -62.32 -8.09
N GLU A 710 -34.91 -61.64 -9.00
CA GLU A 710 -33.52 -61.20 -8.85
C GLU A 710 -33.41 -59.99 -7.90
N ALA A 711 -34.36 -59.06 -7.96
CA ALA A 711 -34.42 -57.93 -7.02
C ALA A 711 -34.70 -58.36 -5.57
N ILE A 712 -35.54 -59.39 -5.37
CA ILE A 712 -35.79 -59.98 -4.05
C ILE A 712 -34.54 -60.72 -3.54
N LYS A 713 -33.93 -61.55 -4.38
CA LYS A 713 -32.67 -62.24 -4.04
C LYS A 713 -31.53 -61.27 -3.72
N PHE A 714 -31.49 -60.13 -4.40
CA PHE A 714 -30.49 -59.10 -4.16
C PHE A 714 -30.58 -58.50 -2.75
N LEU A 715 -31.77 -58.41 -2.16
CA LEU A 715 -31.94 -57.98 -0.76
C LEU A 715 -31.69 -59.12 0.25
N GLU A 716 -31.93 -60.37 -0.14
CA GLU A 716 -31.78 -61.56 0.72
C GLU A 716 -30.36 -62.16 0.75
N GLU A 717 -29.52 -61.89 -0.26
CA GLU A 717 -28.12 -62.38 -0.30
C GLU A 717 -27.26 -61.73 0.79
N GLU A 718 -26.84 -62.55 1.77
CA GLU A 718 -25.87 -62.18 2.81
C GLU A 718 -24.54 -61.74 2.21
N ILE A 719 -23.96 -60.70 2.82
CA ILE A 719 -22.71 -60.08 2.42
C ILE A 719 -21.54 -61.07 2.60
N PRO A 720 -20.78 -61.46 1.55
CA PRO A 720 -19.63 -62.35 1.70
C PRO A 720 -18.48 -61.66 2.44
N ALA A 721 -17.98 -62.29 3.51
CA ALA A 721 -16.76 -61.85 4.21
C ALA A 721 -15.51 -62.35 3.47
N GLU A 722 -14.89 -61.51 2.64
CA GLU A 722 -13.58 -61.84 2.06
C GLU A 722 -12.45 -61.58 3.08
N THR A 723 -11.70 -62.64 3.35
CA THR A 723 -10.55 -62.70 4.25
C THR A 723 -9.30 -62.16 3.54
N ILE A 724 -8.70 -61.06 4.02
CA ILE A 724 -7.37 -60.63 3.56
C ILE A 724 -6.31 -61.12 4.55
N ASN A 725 -5.51 -62.10 4.10
CA ASN A 725 -4.31 -62.56 4.77
C ASN A 725 -3.16 -61.55 4.61
N ASN A 726 -2.43 -61.35 5.71
CA ASN A 726 -1.25 -60.50 5.88
C ASN A 726 -0.06 -60.84 4.96
N ALA A 727 0.71 -59.81 4.59
CA ALA A 727 2.17 -59.87 4.56
C ALA A 727 2.82 -58.49 4.81
N ALA A 728 3.59 -58.43 5.91
CA ALA A 728 4.74 -57.57 6.23
C ALA A 728 4.49 -56.07 6.51
N THR A 729 4.24 -55.68 7.78
CA THR A 729 5.20 -55.18 8.82
C THR A 729 5.79 -53.80 8.52
N THR A 730 5.40 -52.77 9.27
CA THR A 730 6.03 -52.37 10.56
C THR A 730 5.03 -51.47 11.33
N ASN A 731 4.41 -51.97 12.40
CA ASN A 731 4.76 -51.82 13.84
C ASN A 731 4.70 -50.39 14.40
N GLU A 732 3.53 -50.01 14.92
CA GLU A 732 3.40 -49.23 16.15
C GLU A 732 2.29 -49.88 17.00
N GLN A 733 2.64 -50.37 18.18
CA GLN A 733 1.71 -50.62 19.27
C GLN A 733 2.35 -50.19 20.59
N ASP A 734 1.50 -49.54 21.36
CA ASP A 734 1.62 -48.96 22.68
C ASP A 734 2.43 -49.75 23.73
N GLY A 735 3.24 -48.99 24.48
CA GLY A 735 3.14 -48.83 25.95
C GLY A 735 3.39 -50.03 26.86
N GLU A 736 4.55 -50.03 27.54
CA GLU A 736 4.67 -50.46 28.94
C GLU A 736 5.63 -49.52 29.68
N ASP A 737 5.17 -49.03 30.84
CA ASP A 737 5.94 -48.31 31.84
C ASP A 737 6.97 -49.23 32.54
N GLU A 738 7.93 -48.56 33.18
CA GLU A 738 8.74 -48.97 34.34
C GLU A 738 10.25 -49.20 34.13
N ASP A 739 10.96 -48.27 34.76
CA ASP A 739 12.18 -48.45 35.55
C ASP A 739 13.55 -48.55 34.83
N LEU A 740 14.31 -47.47 35.03
CA LEU A 740 15.49 -47.42 35.92
C LEU A 740 16.79 -46.95 35.24
N PHE A 741 17.42 -45.98 35.92
CA PHE A 741 18.85 -45.65 35.94
C PHE A 741 19.41 -44.89 34.70
N ASP A 742 19.77 -43.62 34.85
CA ASP A 742 21.00 -43.07 35.45
C ASP A 742 22.08 -42.78 34.37
N LEU A 743 22.79 -41.66 34.57
CA LEU A 743 24.11 -41.34 34.01
C LEU A 743 24.20 -41.05 32.50
N ILE A 744 24.13 -39.76 32.12
CA ILE A 744 25.27 -38.84 31.86
C ILE A 744 24.73 -37.49 31.36
#